data_AF-A0A934DTY8-F1
#
_entry.id   AF-A0A934DTY8-F1
#
_cell.length_a   1.000
_cell.length_b   1.000
_cell.length_c   1.000
_cell.angle_alpha   90.00
_cell.angle_beta   90.00
_cell.angle_gamma   90.00
#
_symmetry.space_group_name_H-M   'P 1'
#
loop_
_entity.id
_entity.type
_entity.pdbx_description
1 polymer ?
#
loop_
_entity_poly.entity_id
_entity_poly.type
_entity_poly.pdbx_seq_one_letter_code
_entity_poly.pdbx_strand_id
1 'polypeptide(L)'
;MNLHKDLRPISSGTWALLGSIAITVAAVGCGGSSGGDEPAGQGGTGGSDAGGDTSLDVSTDTQEAGKDASAEDSTTTDSPDAPDAPDATVNECAAGSKLCVDKDTRKVCTSTPDGLKWKQEDCAAGSGCVAGDCVKGECSDECNLGDVDGAKKCELYDFATSTWTTPDPVASLHDRSRAYEMWLRRDSLAEGGVGSATYADPGTWTQVTFMDGIGDSSIWTGSYLAAEALRLKTTGDPDARANVKKIVDTLHTWFNVEGDPGVLSRWAAPAGKQFPFKVGDLDCSGNNASNHCNVTYDGKQWDYIGHISRDQYQGVMMGFTLAYEALGESEEPTRKIIRDDIVELVQELMKERQVKMQVVYNGTPIPAFTATMRFVVLVTSEMKNGAVQFGLSGSNYTDAEMWGFQEFTPDLSDIVKQIPGLGWVPSIPRASSAIMLASFFRSAILVTEGVPGYEQANGEFKTYYYNHTGTGGNVNNWVDTMATYGETNKCGESYFGHNISMEPMYALSRLEDDDLILGRIHSEAFTGKMWPLFEKTKNSFFSYIYAGTVPSANASIPTLANEQLAQFPPPPRVRVAVDLTNNPKYPPSATCPGQCDHSTAIDIADRAVGDFIWQRHPWGLVDNGNPAATQPGVDYLLAYWMARFHKFLPEDASGKCLAWH
;
A
#
# COMPACT_ATOMS: atom_id res chain seq x y z
N MET A 1 -29.64 55.69 21.63
CA MET A 1 -28.31 56.34 21.70
C MET A 1 -27.32 55.39 21.06
N ASN A 2 -26.80 55.81 19.91
CA ASN A 2 -25.84 55.19 18.97
C ASN A 2 -25.13 53.87 19.33
N LEU A 3 -25.25 52.88 18.42
CA LEU A 3 -24.18 51.97 18.01
C LEU A 3 -24.45 51.45 16.58
N HIS A 4 -24.35 52.37 15.62
CA HIS A 4 -24.13 52.06 14.21
C HIS A 4 -22.84 52.76 13.80
N LYS A 5 -21.74 51.99 13.73
CA LYS A 5 -20.56 52.20 12.89
C LYS A 5 -19.61 51.02 13.11
N ASP A 6 -19.00 50.56 12.01
CA ASP A 6 -17.98 49.51 11.90
C ASP A 6 -18.40 48.10 11.47
N LEU A 7 -19.35 47.99 10.54
CA LEU A 7 -19.31 46.94 9.53
C LEU A 7 -18.88 47.57 8.20
N ARG A 8 -17.62 47.36 7.79
CA ARG A 8 -17.22 47.65 6.41
C ARG A 8 -18.02 46.73 5.48
N PRO A 9 -18.59 47.23 4.37
CA PRO A 9 -19.26 46.38 3.41
C PRO A 9 -18.19 45.52 2.72
N ILE A 10 -18.19 44.23 3.04
CA ILE A 10 -17.52 43.21 2.23
C ILE A 10 -18.17 43.29 0.85
N SER A 11 -17.38 43.59 -0.19
CA SER A 11 -17.89 43.79 -1.55
C SER A 11 -18.63 42.54 -2.05
N SER A 12 -19.63 42.71 -2.91
CA SER A 12 -20.35 41.60 -3.56
C SER A 12 -19.43 40.59 -4.25
N GLY A 13 -18.25 41.03 -4.72
CA GLY A 13 -17.22 40.16 -5.29
C GLY A 13 -16.55 39.23 -4.26
N THR A 14 -16.47 39.63 -2.98
CA THR A 14 -15.87 38.79 -1.92
C THR A 14 -16.82 37.68 -1.50
N TRP A 15 -18.14 37.93 -1.49
CA TRP A 15 -19.15 36.89 -1.26
C TRP A 15 -19.24 35.90 -2.42
N ALA A 16 -19.12 36.38 -3.66
CA ALA A 16 -19.02 35.50 -4.83
C ALA A 16 -17.76 34.62 -4.77
N LEU A 17 -16.61 35.20 -4.40
CA LEU A 17 -15.35 34.47 -4.23
C LEU A 17 -15.45 33.40 -3.14
N LEU A 18 -15.97 33.75 -1.95
CA LEU A 18 -16.15 32.82 -0.83
C LEU A 18 -17.18 31.73 -1.15
N GLY A 19 -18.24 32.07 -1.88
CA GLY A 19 -19.22 31.10 -2.39
C GLY A 19 -18.59 30.11 -3.37
N SER A 20 -17.77 30.58 -4.31
CA SER A 20 -17.06 29.71 -5.25
C SER A 20 -16.03 28.83 -4.56
N ILE A 21 -15.27 29.36 -3.59
CA ILE A 21 -14.32 28.57 -2.78
C ILE A 21 -15.05 27.45 -2.04
N ALA A 22 -16.19 27.73 -1.39
CA ALA A 22 -16.97 26.70 -0.70
C ALA A 22 -17.47 25.58 -1.63
N ILE A 23 -17.94 25.93 -2.83
CA ILE A 23 -18.38 24.96 -3.84
C ILE A 23 -17.20 24.13 -4.34
N THR A 24 -16.05 24.77 -4.62
CA THR A 24 -14.81 24.09 -5.00
C THR A 24 -14.41 23.06 -3.95
N VAL A 25 -14.38 23.46 -2.69
CA VAL A 25 -13.91 22.59 -1.62
C VAL A 25 -14.86 21.42 -1.36
N ALA A 26 -16.17 21.63 -1.49
CA ALA A 26 -17.14 20.53 -1.44
C ALA A 26 -16.95 19.55 -2.60
N ALA A 27 -16.58 20.03 -3.79
CA ALA A 27 -16.29 19.17 -4.94
C ALA A 27 -14.96 18.40 -4.78
N VAL A 28 -13.93 19.00 -4.18
CA VAL A 28 -12.66 18.36 -3.79
C VAL A 28 -12.86 17.34 -2.67
N GLY A 29 -13.85 17.51 -1.79
CA GLY A 29 -14.19 16.51 -0.79
C GLY A 29 -14.86 15.26 -1.38
N CYS A 30 -15.52 15.40 -2.53
CA CYS A 30 -16.23 14.33 -3.24
C CYS A 30 -15.37 13.61 -4.29
N GLY A 31 -14.39 14.30 -4.89
CA GLY A 31 -13.33 13.70 -5.68
C GLY A 31 -12.20 13.29 -4.75
N GLY A 32 -11.83 12.01 -4.68
CA GLY A 32 -10.61 11.63 -3.97
C GLY A 32 -9.46 12.50 -4.49
N SER A 33 -8.68 13.11 -3.58
CA SER A 33 -7.47 13.85 -3.91
C SER A 33 -6.75 13.12 -5.03
N SER A 34 -6.72 13.76 -6.19
CA SER A 34 -6.27 13.22 -7.47
C SER A 34 -4.85 12.71 -7.31
N GLY A 35 -4.66 11.40 -7.49
CA GLY A 35 -3.45 10.94 -8.17
C GLY A 35 -3.44 11.67 -9.51
N GLY A 36 -2.34 12.33 -9.85
CA GLY A 36 -2.20 12.96 -11.14
C GLY A 36 -2.53 11.96 -12.23
N ASP A 37 -3.40 12.34 -13.16
CA ASP A 37 -3.56 11.63 -14.41
C ASP A 37 -2.19 11.53 -15.08
N GLU A 38 -1.60 10.34 -15.11
CA GLU A 38 -0.64 10.04 -16.17
C GLU A 38 -1.43 9.78 -17.45
N PRO A 39 -1.28 10.60 -18.51
CA PRO A 39 -1.79 10.23 -19.81
C PRO A 39 -1.00 9.00 -20.27
N ALA A 40 -1.73 7.96 -20.64
CA ALA A 40 -1.20 6.82 -21.38
C ALA A 40 -0.17 7.29 -22.41
N GLY A 41 1.09 6.88 -22.23
CA GLY A 41 2.21 7.31 -23.06
C GLY A 41 1.91 7.14 -24.55
N GLN A 42 1.72 8.27 -25.24
CA GLN A 42 1.88 8.31 -26.68
C GLN A 42 3.37 8.34 -26.99
N GLY A 43 3.88 7.21 -27.49
CA GLY A 43 5.19 7.16 -28.15
C GLY A 43 5.21 8.11 -29.34
N GLY A 44 6.05 9.15 -29.24
CA GLY A 44 6.38 10.06 -30.33
C GLY A 44 7.71 9.68 -30.97
N THR A 45 7.63 9.26 -32.22
CA THR A 45 8.70 8.91 -33.16
C THR A 45 9.81 9.96 -33.29
N GLY A 46 11.05 9.51 -33.45
CA GLY A 46 12.21 10.36 -33.72
C GLY A 46 12.26 11.01 -35.11
N GLY A 47 13.13 12.00 -35.23
CA GLY A 47 13.50 12.65 -36.51
C GLY A 47 14.33 13.94 -36.32
N SER A 48 15.66 13.78 -36.27
CA SER A 48 16.73 14.62 -36.85
C SER A 48 16.43 16.10 -37.24
N ASP A 49 17.21 17.07 -36.76
CA ASP A 49 18.51 17.47 -37.36
C ASP A 49 19.10 18.77 -36.76
N ALA A 50 20.44 18.74 -36.64
CA ALA A 50 21.44 19.80 -36.87
C ALA A 50 21.42 21.15 -36.10
N GLY A 51 22.54 21.41 -35.38
CA GLY A 51 23.43 22.50 -35.80
C GLY A 51 24.08 23.37 -34.73
N GLY A 52 25.39 23.16 -34.50
CA GLY A 52 26.40 24.22 -34.28
C GLY A 52 26.76 24.56 -32.82
N ASP A 53 27.89 24.06 -32.32
CA ASP A 53 29.21 24.74 -32.25
C ASP A 53 29.27 25.81 -31.12
N THR A 54 30.13 25.70 -30.10
CA THR A 54 31.60 25.68 -30.21
C THR A 54 32.26 25.27 -28.88
N SER A 55 33.46 24.74 -29.04
CA SER A 55 34.41 24.16 -28.08
C SER A 55 35.42 25.15 -27.47
N LEU A 56 36.21 24.62 -26.52
CA LEU A 56 37.56 25.04 -26.05
C LEU A 56 37.58 26.12 -24.93
N ASP A 57 38.41 26.08 -23.89
CA ASP A 57 39.55 25.21 -23.53
C ASP A 57 39.92 25.37 -22.04
N VAL A 58 40.34 24.24 -21.43
CA VAL A 58 41.52 24.01 -20.57
C VAL A 58 42.14 25.16 -19.73
N SER A 59 42.29 24.93 -18.41
CA SER A 59 43.59 24.91 -17.69
C SER A 59 43.47 25.25 -16.18
N THR A 60 43.73 24.24 -15.34
CA THR A 60 44.56 24.20 -14.11
C THR A 60 45.09 25.52 -13.53
N ASP A 61 45.03 25.75 -12.20
CA ASP A 61 45.94 25.12 -11.22
C ASP A 61 45.59 25.46 -9.74
N THR A 62 46.12 24.62 -8.87
CA THR A 62 46.02 24.52 -7.40
C THR A 62 46.38 25.76 -6.55
N GLN A 63 45.82 25.87 -5.33
CA GLN A 63 46.60 25.89 -4.08
C GLN A 63 45.77 25.79 -2.79
N GLU A 64 46.33 25.03 -1.84
CA GLU A 64 45.88 24.69 -0.49
C GLU A 64 45.86 25.89 0.50
N ALA A 65 45.02 25.78 1.53
CA ALA A 65 45.39 26.07 2.92
C ALA A 65 44.29 25.55 3.88
N GLY A 66 44.63 24.61 4.77
CA GLY A 66 43.75 24.10 5.81
C GLY A 66 43.81 24.88 7.13
N LYS A 67 42.91 24.55 8.07
CA LYS A 67 43.20 24.16 9.47
C LYS A 67 41.96 23.98 10.34
N ASP A 68 41.94 22.82 11.01
CA ASP A 68 41.64 22.52 12.43
C ASP A 68 40.33 22.98 13.11
N ALA A 69 39.59 21.99 13.63
CA ALA A 69 39.15 21.84 15.04
C ALA A 69 38.27 20.57 15.15
N SER A 70 38.82 19.40 15.51
CA SER A 70 39.01 18.85 16.87
C SER A 70 37.75 18.21 17.47
N ALA A 71 37.81 16.87 17.55
CA ALA A 71 36.94 15.98 18.30
C ALA A 71 37.19 16.08 19.81
N GLU A 72 36.12 15.97 20.61
CA GLU A 72 36.21 15.75 22.05
C GLU A 72 35.68 14.35 22.39
N ASP A 73 36.62 13.55 22.88
CA ASP A 73 36.51 12.29 23.58
C ASP A 73 36.11 12.57 25.04
N SER A 74 35.02 11.96 25.53
CA SER A 74 34.61 12.08 26.94
C SER A 74 34.72 10.73 27.63
N THR A 75 35.80 10.59 28.41
CA THR A 75 36.06 9.53 29.37
C THR A 75 34.99 9.49 30.47
N THR A 76 34.34 8.34 30.66
CA THR A 76 33.55 8.03 31.86
C THR A 76 34.30 7.04 32.75
N THR A 77 34.25 7.34 34.05
CA THR A 77 34.98 6.76 35.18
C THR A 77 34.44 5.40 35.62
N ASP A 78 35.36 4.48 35.96
CA ASP A 78 35.13 3.20 36.63
C ASP A 78 34.34 3.33 37.95
N SER A 79 33.31 2.48 38.12
CA SER A 79 32.73 2.09 39.42
C SER A 79 32.95 0.59 39.63
N PRO A 80 33.21 0.13 40.87
CA PRO A 80 33.59 -1.26 41.12
C PRO A 80 32.39 -2.22 41.06
N ASP A 81 32.62 -3.30 40.32
CA ASP A 81 31.89 -4.57 40.19
C ASP A 81 30.81 -4.87 41.25
N ALA A 82 29.56 -4.84 40.80
CA ALA A 82 28.50 -5.67 41.37
C ALA A 82 28.64 -7.09 40.78
N PRO A 83 28.44 -8.17 41.57
CA PRO A 83 28.54 -9.52 41.05
C PRO A 83 27.47 -9.74 39.97
N ASP A 84 27.91 -10.24 38.81
CA ASP A 84 27.05 -10.60 37.68
C ASP A 84 25.83 -11.39 38.17
N ALA A 85 24.64 -10.83 37.92
CA ALA A 85 23.41 -11.58 38.01
C ALA A 85 23.51 -12.77 37.03
N PRO A 86 23.02 -13.97 37.40
CA PRO A 86 23.00 -15.08 36.46
C PRO A 86 22.23 -14.65 35.21
N ASP A 87 22.90 -14.78 34.07
CA ASP A 87 22.41 -14.44 32.74
C ASP A 87 20.95 -14.86 32.61
N ALA A 88 20.04 -13.90 32.46
CA ALA A 88 18.62 -14.20 32.36
C ALA A 88 18.43 -15.10 31.14
N THR A 89 17.94 -16.32 31.34
CA THR A 89 17.71 -17.29 30.25
C THR A 89 16.87 -16.64 29.15
N VAL A 90 17.50 -16.29 28.02
CA VAL A 90 16.81 -15.67 26.88
C VAL A 90 16.14 -16.77 26.08
N ASN A 91 14.81 -16.78 26.12
CA ASN A 91 13.99 -17.64 25.27
C ASN A 91 14.14 -17.21 23.80
N GLU A 92 14.52 -18.15 22.92
CA GLU A 92 14.64 -17.92 21.48
C GLU A 92 13.31 -18.06 20.73
N CYS A 93 12.32 -18.67 21.38
CA CYS A 93 11.05 -19.02 20.79
C CYS A 93 9.95 -19.06 21.85
N ALA A 94 8.71 -18.93 21.39
CA ALA A 94 7.53 -19.09 22.23
C ALA A 94 7.21 -20.57 22.43
N ALA A 95 6.74 -20.91 23.64
CA ALA A 95 6.49 -22.29 24.02
C ALA A 95 5.48 -22.94 23.07
N GLY A 96 5.83 -24.12 22.54
CA GLY A 96 4.96 -24.87 21.63
C GLY A 96 4.96 -24.38 20.18
N SER A 97 5.70 -23.30 19.84
CA SER A 97 5.86 -22.88 18.45
C SER A 97 6.55 -23.95 17.61
N LYS A 98 6.09 -24.07 16.35
CA LYS A 98 6.68 -24.92 15.34
C LYS A 98 6.76 -24.16 14.03
N LEU A 99 7.80 -24.38 13.25
CA LEU A 99 8.02 -23.71 11.97
C LEU A 99 8.63 -24.70 10.99
N CYS A 100 8.27 -24.59 9.71
CA CYS A 100 9.05 -25.23 8.66
C CYS A 100 10.35 -24.47 8.46
N VAL A 101 11.42 -25.20 8.18
CA VAL A 101 12.74 -24.67 7.80
C VAL A 101 12.97 -24.93 6.33
N ASP A 102 12.81 -26.20 5.94
CA ASP A 102 12.96 -26.72 4.59
C ASP A 102 11.73 -27.60 4.26
N LYS A 103 11.65 -28.10 3.03
CA LYS A 103 10.52 -28.92 2.52
C LYS A 103 10.22 -30.15 3.38
N ASP A 104 11.22 -30.68 4.08
CA ASP A 104 11.14 -31.89 4.91
C ASP A 104 11.76 -31.70 6.30
N THR A 105 12.01 -30.46 6.70
CA THR A 105 12.66 -30.15 7.99
C THR A 105 11.89 -29.08 8.74
N ARG A 106 11.73 -29.27 10.06
CA ARG A 106 11.02 -28.32 10.93
C ARG A 106 11.85 -27.93 12.14
N LYS A 107 11.46 -26.84 12.78
CA LYS A 107 11.90 -26.44 14.12
C LYS A 107 10.74 -26.53 15.10
N VAL A 108 11.00 -27.07 16.28
CA VAL A 108 10.06 -27.15 17.40
C VAL A 108 10.67 -26.46 18.61
N CYS A 109 9.93 -25.54 19.22
CA CYS A 109 10.38 -24.86 20.41
C CYS A 109 10.31 -25.82 21.61
N THR A 110 11.46 -26.10 22.21
CA THR A 110 11.61 -27.09 23.28
C THR A 110 12.18 -26.43 24.54
N SER A 111 11.72 -26.86 25.72
CA SER A 111 12.29 -26.42 27.00
C SER A 111 13.65 -27.09 27.22
N THR A 112 14.66 -26.26 27.48
CA THR A 112 16.02 -26.65 27.84
C THR A 112 16.42 -26.02 29.18
N PRO A 113 17.51 -26.44 29.83
CA PRO A 113 18.02 -25.78 31.03
C PRO A 113 18.32 -24.28 30.83
N ASP A 114 18.64 -23.86 29.60
CA ASP A 114 18.98 -22.48 29.23
C ASP A 114 17.76 -21.70 28.67
N GLY A 115 16.54 -22.19 28.91
CA GLY A 115 15.28 -21.60 28.44
C GLY A 115 14.66 -22.32 27.24
N LEU A 116 13.72 -21.66 26.57
CA LEU A 116 13.05 -22.16 25.37
C LEU A 116 13.96 -21.98 24.14
N LYS A 117 14.30 -23.08 23.48
CA LYS A 117 15.25 -23.12 22.35
C LYS A 117 14.66 -23.84 21.14
N TRP A 118 15.07 -23.43 19.94
CA TRP A 118 14.70 -24.13 18.72
C TRP A 118 15.44 -25.45 18.60
N LYS A 119 14.69 -26.54 18.42
CA LYS A 119 15.24 -27.85 18.04
C LYS A 119 14.80 -28.19 16.63
N GLN A 120 15.76 -28.44 15.74
CA GLN A 120 15.49 -28.87 14.38
C GLN A 120 15.25 -30.39 14.32
N GLU A 121 14.28 -30.82 13.52
CA GLU A 121 13.89 -32.22 13.34
C GLU A 121 13.55 -32.50 11.87
N ASP A 122 14.04 -33.62 11.35
CA ASP A 122 13.70 -34.10 10.01
C ASP A 122 12.33 -34.79 10.04
N CYS A 123 11.54 -34.58 9.00
CA CYS A 123 10.31 -35.32 8.77
C CYS A 123 10.63 -36.74 8.29
N ALA A 124 9.73 -37.69 8.62
CA ALA A 124 9.88 -39.07 8.16
C ALA A 124 9.87 -39.14 6.62
N ALA A 125 10.55 -40.14 6.05
CA ALA A 125 10.59 -40.33 4.60
C ALA A 125 9.18 -40.34 3.97
N GLY A 126 8.98 -39.51 2.93
CA GLY A 126 7.68 -39.31 2.29
C GLY A 126 6.73 -38.34 3.01
N SER A 127 7.21 -37.66 4.06
CA SER A 127 6.54 -36.53 4.69
C SER A 127 7.34 -35.25 4.47
N GLY A 128 6.66 -34.17 4.13
CA GLY A 128 7.23 -32.82 4.15
C GLY A 128 6.76 -32.04 5.37
N CYS A 129 7.37 -30.87 5.59
CA CYS A 129 6.89 -29.92 6.58
C CYS A 129 5.80 -29.03 5.96
N VAL A 130 4.67 -28.88 6.66
CA VAL A 130 3.58 -27.96 6.33
C VAL A 130 3.13 -27.28 7.61
N ALA A 131 3.11 -25.93 7.64
CA ALA A 131 2.73 -25.15 8.83
C ALA A 131 3.41 -25.59 10.15
N GLY A 132 4.66 -26.10 10.07
CA GLY A 132 5.45 -26.57 11.21
C GLY A 132 5.21 -28.03 11.62
N ASP A 133 4.29 -28.74 10.97
CA ASP A 133 4.02 -30.17 11.21
C ASP A 133 4.52 -31.05 10.06
N CYS A 134 4.95 -32.26 10.39
CA CYS A 134 5.35 -33.24 9.38
C CYS A 134 4.10 -33.95 8.83
N VAL A 135 3.79 -33.71 7.56
CA VAL A 135 2.59 -34.20 6.89
C VAL A 135 2.99 -35.12 5.74
N LYS A 136 2.38 -36.30 5.68
CA LYS A 136 2.70 -37.32 4.65
C LYS A 136 2.17 -36.89 3.29
N GLY A 137 3.04 -36.88 2.27
CA GLY A 137 2.69 -36.57 0.88
C GLY A 137 2.38 -35.09 0.62
N GLU A 138 2.62 -34.22 1.59
CA GLU A 138 2.46 -32.77 1.47
C GLU A 138 3.79 -32.09 1.83
N CYS A 139 3.99 -30.87 1.33
CA CYS A 139 5.17 -30.07 1.63
C CYS A 139 4.91 -28.59 1.37
N SER A 140 5.71 -27.75 2.02
CA SER A 140 5.79 -26.31 1.84
C SER A 140 6.90 -25.90 0.87
N ASP A 141 6.73 -24.76 0.22
CA ASP A 141 7.76 -24.16 -0.62
C ASP A 141 8.93 -23.67 0.25
N GLU A 142 10.13 -24.23 0.05
CA GLU A 142 11.32 -23.85 0.85
C GLU A 142 12.11 -22.70 0.23
N CYS A 143 11.87 -22.41 -1.05
CA CYS A 143 12.55 -21.41 -1.85
C CYS A 143 11.62 -20.88 -2.93
N ASN A 144 11.96 -19.75 -3.55
CA ASN A 144 11.15 -19.21 -4.63
C ASN A 144 11.56 -19.81 -5.98
N LEU A 145 10.58 -20.05 -6.86
CA LEU A 145 10.80 -20.65 -8.17
C LEU A 145 11.87 -19.88 -8.95
N GLY A 146 12.89 -20.61 -9.45
CA GLY A 146 13.96 -20.04 -10.26
C GLY A 146 15.13 -19.45 -9.48
N ASP A 147 15.06 -19.40 -8.14
CA ASP A 147 16.18 -18.96 -7.31
C ASP A 147 17.40 -19.89 -7.49
N VAL A 148 18.59 -19.33 -7.29
CA VAL A 148 19.87 -20.04 -7.39
C VAL A 148 20.66 -19.79 -6.12
N ASP A 149 21.14 -20.87 -5.49
CA ASP A 149 22.06 -20.84 -4.35
C ASP A 149 23.27 -21.73 -4.62
N GLY A 150 24.39 -21.10 -4.98
CA GLY A 150 25.59 -21.79 -5.45
C GLY A 150 25.32 -22.60 -6.71
N ALA A 151 25.36 -23.94 -6.60
CA ALA A 151 25.06 -24.86 -7.69
C ALA A 151 23.60 -25.36 -7.69
N LYS A 152 22.83 -25.04 -6.65
CA LYS A 152 21.45 -25.48 -6.50
C LYS A 152 20.51 -24.52 -7.21
N LYS A 153 19.42 -25.06 -7.74
CA LYS A 153 18.33 -24.27 -8.33
C LYS A 153 17.01 -24.66 -7.68
N CYS A 154 16.20 -23.66 -7.37
CA CYS A 154 14.87 -23.89 -6.82
C CYS A 154 13.89 -24.29 -7.93
N GLU A 155 13.42 -25.53 -7.88
CA GLU A 155 12.56 -26.14 -8.89
C GLU A 155 11.36 -26.83 -8.23
N LEU A 156 10.33 -27.16 -9.02
CA LEU A 156 9.14 -27.81 -8.51
C LEU A 156 9.38 -29.31 -8.32
N TYR A 157 9.10 -29.81 -7.12
CA TYR A 157 9.23 -31.22 -6.76
C TYR A 157 7.87 -31.80 -6.41
N ASP A 158 7.55 -32.97 -6.97
CA ASP A 158 6.33 -33.71 -6.70
C ASP A 158 6.62 -34.85 -5.71
N PHE A 159 6.07 -34.76 -4.49
CA PHE A 159 6.27 -35.78 -3.45
C PHE A 159 5.52 -37.09 -3.75
N ALA A 160 4.43 -37.04 -4.51
CA ALA A 160 3.66 -38.25 -4.83
C ALA A 160 4.44 -39.16 -5.80
N THR A 161 5.15 -38.57 -6.76
CA THR A 161 5.99 -39.30 -7.72
C THR A 161 7.47 -39.33 -7.35
N SER A 162 7.89 -38.52 -6.38
CA SER A 162 9.29 -38.30 -6.00
C SER A 162 10.16 -37.80 -7.16
N THR A 163 9.63 -36.90 -7.99
CA THR A 163 10.30 -36.38 -9.19
C THR A 163 10.26 -34.88 -9.29
N TRP A 164 11.31 -34.29 -9.84
CA TRP A 164 11.30 -32.90 -10.33
C TRP A 164 10.37 -32.76 -11.53
N THR A 165 9.58 -31.69 -11.54
CA THR A 165 8.60 -31.38 -12.58
C THR A 165 8.68 -29.90 -12.95
N THR A 166 8.02 -29.52 -14.05
CA THR A 166 7.85 -28.13 -14.44
C THR A 166 6.50 -27.61 -13.93
N PRO A 167 6.41 -26.37 -13.42
CA PRO A 167 5.14 -25.72 -13.12
C PRO A 167 4.26 -25.58 -14.37
N ASP A 168 2.94 -25.74 -14.21
CA ASP A 168 1.95 -25.49 -15.26
C ASP A 168 1.03 -24.31 -14.89
N PRO A 169 1.48 -23.06 -15.09
CA PRO A 169 0.72 -21.87 -14.72
C PRO A 169 -0.55 -21.66 -15.56
N VAL A 170 -0.74 -22.43 -16.64
CA VAL A 170 -1.98 -22.39 -17.44
C VAL A 170 -3.04 -23.23 -16.76
N ALA A 171 -2.70 -24.48 -16.39
CA ALA A 171 -3.65 -25.43 -15.84
C ALA A 171 -3.83 -25.33 -14.31
N SER A 172 -2.83 -24.82 -13.58
CA SER A 172 -2.82 -24.71 -12.12
C SER A 172 -2.73 -23.26 -11.68
N LEU A 173 -3.65 -22.84 -10.81
CA LEU A 173 -3.67 -21.51 -10.21
C LEU A 173 -2.54 -21.35 -9.19
N HIS A 174 -2.17 -22.42 -8.46
CA HIS A 174 -0.99 -22.36 -7.60
C HIS A 174 0.31 -22.23 -8.40
N ASP A 175 0.49 -23.00 -9.47
CA ASP A 175 1.70 -22.85 -10.29
C ASP A 175 1.72 -21.47 -10.98
N ARG A 176 0.54 -20.89 -11.25
CA ARG A 176 0.42 -19.50 -11.72
C ARG A 176 0.86 -18.50 -10.67
N SER A 177 0.53 -18.69 -9.38
CA SER A 177 1.01 -17.80 -8.32
C SER A 177 2.54 -17.88 -8.18
N ARG A 178 3.13 -19.08 -8.19
CA ARG A 178 4.59 -19.26 -8.20
C ARG A 178 5.27 -18.60 -9.41
N ALA A 179 4.66 -18.70 -10.59
CA ALA A 179 5.17 -18.07 -11.79
C ALA A 179 5.09 -16.53 -11.72
N TYR A 180 4.01 -15.98 -11.15
CA TYR A 180 3.90 -14.54 -10.93
C TYR A 180 4.90 -14.04 -9.90
N GLU A 181 5.12 -14.79 -8.83
CA GLU A 181 6.13 -14.48 -7.82
C GLU A 181 7.54 -14.43 -8.41
N MET A 182 7.90 -15.42 -9.23
CA MET A 182 9.16 -15.41 -9.98
C MET A 182 9.25 -14.20 -10.91
N TRP A 183 8.19 -13.89 -11.66
CA TRP A 183 8.18 -12.77 -12.61
C TRP A 183 8.33 -11.42 -11.90
N LEU A 184 7.58 -11.20 -10.83
CA LEU A 184 7.61 -10.00 -10.00
C LEU A 184 9.03 -9.74 -9.51
N ARG A 185 9.65 -10.73 -8.87
CA ARG A 185 10.99 -10.61 -8.29
C ARG A 185 12.09 -10.44 -9.33
N ARG A 186 11.91 -10.99 -10.53
CA ARG A 186 12.91 -10.90 -11.60
C ARG A 186 13.03 -9.47 -12.13
N ASP A 187 11.89 -8.84 -12.42
CA ASP A 187 11.90 -7.59 -13.20
C ASP A 187 11.12 -6.45 -12.58
N SER A 188 10.09 -6.70 -11.78
CA SER A 188 9.11 -5.70 -11.34
C SER A 188 9.34 -5.20 -9.90
N LEU A 189 10.53 -5.43 -9.34
CA LEU A 189 10.94 -4.89 -8.04
C LEU A 189 12.17 -3.97 -8.17
N ALA A 190 11.96 -2.65 -8.17
CA ALA A 190 13.04 -1.66 -8.10
C ALA A 190 13.29 -1.28 -6.63
N GLU A 191 14.40 -1.74 -6.04
CA GLU A 191 14.69 -1.62 -4.59
C GLU A 191 13.55 -2.12 -3.69
N GLY A 192 12.92 -3.23 -4.09
CA GLY A 192 11.76 -3.81 -3.40
C GLY A 192 10.42 -3.16 -3.75
N GLY A 193 10.43 -2.07 -4.51
CA GLY A 193 9.22 -1.40 -4.96
C GLY A 193 8.59 -2.01 -6.20
N VAL A 194 7.30 -2.33 -6.10
CA VAL A 194 6.52 -2.90 -7.20
C VAL A 194 6.30 -1.86 -8.30
N GLY A 195 6.74 -2.19 -9.53
CA GLY A 195 6.54 -1.35 -10.71
C GLY A 195 6.29 -2.17 -11.98
N SER A 196 5.98 -1.47 -13.08
CA SER A 196 5.68 -2.07 -14.38
C SER A 196 6.88 -1.98 -15.31
N ALA A 197 7.40 -3.13 -15.73
CA ALA A 197 8.61 -3.21 -16.55
C ALA A 197 8.32 -3.00 -18.05
N THR A 198 9.09 -2.15 -18.71
CA THR A 198 9.17 -2.02 -20.17
C THR A 198 10.50 -2.55 -20.68
N TYR A 199 10.49 -3.29 -21.80
CA TYR A 199 11.65 -4.02 -22.32
C TYR A 199 12.08 -3.52 -23.70
N ALA A 200 13.39 -3.55 -23.96
CA ALA A 200 13.94 -3.34 -25.31
C ALA A 200 13.71 -4.54 -26.24
N ASP A 201 13.46 -5.72 -25.66
CA ASP A 201 13.39 -7.00 -26.36
C ASP A 201 12.07 -7.76 -26.10
N PRO A 202 10.91 -7.22 -26.55
CA PRO A 202 9.63 -7.89 -26.36
C PRO A 202 9.64 -9.32 -26.93
N GLY A 203 9.13 -10.26 -26.16
CA GLY A 203 9.11 -11.69 -26.49
C GLY A 203 10.23 -12.50 -25.83
N THR A 204 11.42 -11.93 -25.64
CA THR A 204 12.50 -12.55 -24.85
C THR A 204 12.56 -12.02 -23.42
N TRP A 205 12.14 -10.77 -23.19
CA TRP A 205 11.93 -10.18 -21.86
C TRP A 205 13.18 -10.22 -20.98
N THR A 206 14.34 -9.85 -21.53
CA THR A 206 15.63 -9.92 -20.82
C THR A 206 16.26 -8.56 -20.55
N GLN A 207 15.80 -7.50 -21.22
CA GLN A 207 16.40 -6.16 -21.15
C GLN A 207 15.35 -5.13 -20.76
N VAL A 208 15.10 -5.01 -19.45
CA VAL A 208 14.29 -3.90 -18.90
C VAL A 208 14.99 -2.59 -19.21
N THR A 209 14.26 -1.62 -19.77
CA THR A 209 14.76 -0.28 -20.09
C THR A 209 14.09 0.81 -19.28
N PHE A 210 12.87 0.58 -18.80
CA PHE A 210 12.11 1.54 -18.02
C PHE A 210 11.23 0.82 -16.99
N MET A 211 11.18 1.38 -15.78
CA MET A 211 10.30 0.95 -14.71
C MET A 211 9.25 2.02 -14.46
N ASP A 212 8.00 1.71 -14.78
CA ASP A 212 6.87 2.63 -14.73
C ASP A 212 6.02 2.45 -13.46
N GLY A 213 5.21 3.44 -13.12
CA GLY A 213 4.30 3.40 -11.96
C GLY A 213 5.00 3.38 -10.60
N ILE A 214 6.24 3.87 -10.52
CA ILE A 214 7.03 3.84 -9.30
C ILE A 214 6.47 4.82 -8.25
N GLY A 215 5.80 5.88 -8.69
CA GLY A 215 5.04 6.79 -7.83
C GLY A 215 3.90 6.10 -7.03
N ASP A 216 3.44 4.93 -7.44
CA ASP A 216 2.46 4.12 -6.71
C ASP A 216 3.07 2.85 -6.09
N SER A 217 4.40 2.80 -5.96
CA SER A 217 5.07 1.60 -5.44
C SER A 217 4.62 1.25 -4.03
N SER A 218 4.33 2.23 -3.17
CA SER A 218 3.98 1.97 -1.78
C SER A 218 2.69 1.17 -1.61
N ILE A 219 1.61 1.55 -2.30
CA ILE A 219 0.38 0.76 -2.28
C ILE A 219 0.62 -0.66 -2.81
N TRP A 220 1.34 -0.81 -3.92
CA TRP A 220 1.53 -2.13 -4.54
C TRP A 220 2.51 -3.02 -3.79
N THR A 221 3.51 -2.43 -3.16
CA THR A 221 4.46 -3.14 -2.27
C THR A 221 3.76 -3.57 -0.98
N GLY A 222 2.87 -2.74 -0.44
CA GLY A 222 1.99 -3.13 0.66
C GLY A 222 1.00 -4.24 0.29
N SER A 223 0.41 -4.19 -0.91
CA SER A 223 -0.44 -5.25 -1.45
C SER A 223 0.32 -6.55 -1.71
N TYR A 224 1.59 -6.47 -2.12
CA TYR A 224 2.47 -7.64 -2.22
C TYR A 224 2.79 -8.23 -0.84
N LEU A 225 3.07 -7.38 0.17
CA LEU A 225 3.19 -7.84 1.55
C LEU A 225 1.93 -8.54 2.04
N ALA A 226 0.74 -7.99 1.74
CA ALA A 226 -0.53 -8.62 2.08
C ALA A 226 -0.67 -10.01 1.42
N ALA A 227 -0.27 -10.15 0.16
CA ALA A 227 -0.28 -11.42 -0.56
C ALA A 227 0.65 -12.45 0.10
N GLU A 228 1.91 -12.09 0.38
CA GLU A 228 2.88 -12.98 1.02
C GLU A 228 2.51 -13.31 2.48
N ALA A 229 1.90 -12.38 3.20
CA ALA A 229 1.38 -12.64 4.55
C ALA A 229 0.20 -13.63 4.51
N LEU A 230 -0.72 -13.48 3.56
CA LEU A 230 -1.82 -14.44 3.37
C LEU A 230 -1.32 -15.80 2.90
N ARG A 231 -0.31 -15.85 2.04
CA ARG A 231 0.41 -17.07 1.67
C ARG A 231 0.97 -17.74 2.92
N LEU A 232 1.76 -17.01 3.71
CA LEU A 232 2.36 -17.51 4.94
C LEU A 232 1.31 -18.04 5.94
N LYS A 233 0.18 -17.35 6.12
CA LYS A 233 -0.91 -17.82 6.99
C LYS A 233 -1.59 -19.09 6.45
N THR A 234 -1.59 -19.27 5.14
CA THR A 234 -2.24 -20.41 4.47
C THR A 234 -1.36 -21.65 4.45
N THR A 235 -0.06 -21.48 4.18
CA THR A 235 0.86 -22.58 3.87
C THR A 235 1.91 -22.80 4.97
N GLY A 236 2.28 -21.74 5.68
CA GLY A 236 3.41 -21.75 6.62
C GLY A 236 4.77 -21.77 5.94
N ASP A 237 4.83 -21.46 4.63
CA ASP A 237 6.03 -21.63 3.81
C ASP A 237 7.24 -20.80 4.34
N PRO A 238 8.43 -21.41 4.41
CA PRO A 238 9.67 -20.71 4.75
C PRO A 238 10.01 -19.54 3.82
N ASP A 239 9.80 -19.68 2.51
CA ASP A 239 10.12 -18.63 1.53
C ASP A 239 9.20 -17.41 1.69
N ALA A 240 7.89 -17.64 1.87
CA ALA A 240 6.91 -16.60 2.15
C ALA A 240 7.25 -15.82 3.44
N ARG A 241 7.73 -16.52 4.47
CA ARG A 241 8.22 -15.87 5.70
C ARG A 241 9.42 -14.98 5.43
N ALA A 242 10.38 -15.43 4.62
CA ALA A 242 11.54 -14.62 4.25
C ALA A 242 11.12 -13.38 3.44
N ASN A 243 10.19 -13.53 2.49
CA ASN A 243 9.66 -12.43 1.69
C ASN A 243 8.92 -11.41 2.56
N VAL A 244 8.03 -11.86 3.45
CA VAL A 244 7.32 -10.98 4.41
C VAL A 244 8.31 -10.11 5.19
N LYS A 245 9.37 -10.71 5.75
CA LYS A 245 10.37 -9.97 6.54
C LYS A 245 11.10 -8.95 5.68
N LYS A 246 11.53 -9.34 4.47
CA LYS A 246 12.23 -8.45 3.53
C LYS A 246 11.36 -7.24 3.12
N ILE A 247 10.09 -7.47 2.82
CA ILE A 247 9.18 -6.40 2.40
C ILE A 247 8.85 -5.47 3.58
N VAL A 248 8.74 -6.01 4.80
CA VAL A 248 8.61 -5.18 6.02
C VAL A 248 9.80 -4.25 6.18
N ASP A 249 11.04 -4.74 6.02
CA ASP A 249 12.24 -3.90 6.12
C ASP A 249 12.26 -2.79 5.05
N THR A 250 11.81 -3.09 3.82
CA THR A 250 11.64 -2.09 2.75
C THR A 250 10.63 -1.02 3.13
N LEU A 251 9.42 -1.41 3.54
CA LEU A 251 8.37 -0.46 3.89
C LEU A 251 8.69 0.34 5.16
N HIS A 252 9.40 -0.26 6.12
CA HIS A 252 9.91 0.44 7.29
C HIS A 252 10.87 1.56 6.88
N THR A 253 11.79 1.27 5.96
CA THR A 253 12.66 2.33 5.40
C THR A 253 11.82 3.44 4.78
N TRP A 254 10.76 3.11 4.03
CA TRP A 254 9.94 4.09 3.35
C TRP A 254 9.05 4.93 4.27
N PHE A 255 8.68 4.40 5.43
CA PHE A 255 8.02 5.16 6.51
C PHE A 255 8.95 6.14 7.24
N ASN A 256 10.27 5.91 7.17
CA ASN A 256 11.21 6.60 8.05
C ASN A 256 12.25 7.44 7.30
N VAL A 257 12.43 7.24 5.98
CA VAL A 257 13.42 7.95 5.16
C VAL A 257 13.18 9.46 5.07
N GLU A 258 11.92 9.89 5.16
CA GLU A 258 11.53 11.30 5.09
C GLU A 258 11.84 12.03 6.41
N GLY A 259 11.62 11.36 7.54
CA GLY A 259 12.02 11.80 8.88
C GLY A 259 10.92 12.42 9.74
N ASP A 260 9.77 12.82 9.17
CA ASP A 260 8.60 13.23 9.94
C ASP A 260 7.76 12.01 10.37
N PRO A 261 7.25 12.00 11.61
CA PRO A 261 6.47 10.89 12.17
C PRO A 261 5.26 10.52 11.30
N GLY A 262 5.18 9.24 10.93
CA GLY A 262 4.05 8.67 10.20
C GLY A 262 3.98 9.06 8.72
N VAL A 263 4.99 9.73 8.16
CA VAL A 263 5.04 10.05 6.73
C VAL A 263 5.61 8.88 5.93
N LEU A 264 4.76 8.26 5.13
CA LEU A 264 5.15 7.29 4.11
C LEU A 264 5.69 8.01 2.86
N SER A 265 6.85 7.60 2.37
CA SER A 265 7.32 7.95 1.02
C SER A 265 6.67 7.03 -0.02
N ARG A 266 6.46 7.50 -1.26
CA ARG A 266 5.90 6.69 -2.36
C ARG A 266 6.85 5.57 -2.77
N TRP A 267 8.15 5.85 -2.73
CA TRP A 267 9.25 4.94 -3.04
C TRP A 267 10.58 5.56 -2.59
N ALA A 268 11.58 4.75 -2.25
CA ALA A 268 12.94 5.23 -1.94
C ALA A 268 14.06 4.25 -2.34
N ALA A 269 15.24 4.81 -2.62
CA ALA A 269 16.47 4.06 -2.87
C ALA A 269 17.72 4.79 -2.32
N PRO A 270 18.84 4.07 -2.11
CA PRO A 270 20.11 4.72 -1.80
C PRO A 270 20.48 5.76 -2.86
N ALA A 271 20.95 6.93 -2.44
CA ALA A 271 21.24 8.02 -3.35
C ALA A 271 22.31 7.66 -4.37
N GLY A 272 22.10 8.06 -5.62
CA GLY A 272 23.03 7.77 -6.72
C GLY A 272 23.06 6.30 -7.18
N LYS A 273 22.16 5.44 -6.67
CA LYS A 273 21.99 4.07 -7.13
C LYS A 273 21.81 4.04 -8.65
N GLN A 274 22.70 3.32 -9.33
CA GLN A 274 22.59 3.09 -10.77
C GLN A 274 21.73 1.86 -11.02
N PHE A 275 20.65 2.04 -11.78
CA PHE A 275 19.80 0.97 -12.25
C PHE A 275 20.16 0.64 -13.71
N PRO A 276 20.03 -0.63 -14.14
CA PRO A 276 20.22 -1.00 -15.54
C PRO A 276 19.08 -0.49 -16.44
N PHE A 277 18.05 0.11 -15.85
CA PHE A 277 16.89 0.73 -16.49
C PHE A 277 16.67 2.13 -15.92
N LYS A 278 15.89 2.96 -16.63
CA LYS A 278 15.42 4.22 -16.07
C LYS A 278 14.28 3.95 -15.08
N VAL A 279 14.37 4.51 -13.89
CA VAL A 279 13.28 4.52 -12.90
C VAL A 279 12.34 5.68 -13.25
N GLY A 280 11.05 5.39 -13.43
CA GLY A 280 10.00 6.40 -13.62
C GLY A 280 9.83 7.27 -12.37
N ASP A 281 9.24 8.45 -12.55
CA ASP A 281 8.86 9.42 -11.50
C ASP A 281 10.01 10.07 -10.72
N LEU A 282 11.12 9.36 -10.49
CA LEU A 282 12.32 9.90 -9.87
C LEU A 282 13.15 10.72 -10.87
N ASP A 283 13.35 11.99 -10.55
CA ASP A 283 14.19 12.93 -11.27
C ASP A 283 14.92 13.84 -10.26
N CYS A 284 16.17 13.48 -9.97
CA CYS A 284 17.08 14.30 -9.15
C CYS A 284 17.84 15.37 -9.96
N SER A 285 17.56 15.51 -11.26
CA SER A 285 18.17 16.52 -12.13
C SER A 285 17.29 17.76 -12.32
N GLY A 286 16.00 17.67 -12.00
CA GLY A 286 14.99 18.70 -12.23
C GLY A 286 14.43 19.37 -10.97
N ASN A 287 13.40 20.21 -11.17
CA ASN A 287 12.66 20.91 -10.11
C ASN A 287 11.35 20.17 -9.73
N ASN A 288 11.32 18.83 -9.77
CA ASN A 288 10.12 18.11 -9.34
C ASN A 288 10.01 18.21 -7.82
N ALA A 289 8.99 18.93 -7.33
CA ALA A 289 8.79 19.20 -5.92
C ALA A 289 8.44 17.95 -5.09
N SER A 290 8.06 16.85 -5.74
CA SER A 290 7.83 15.56 -5.09
C SER A 290 9.11 14.73 -4.94
N ASN A 291 10.22 15.09 -5.60
CA ASN A 291 11.46 14.31 -5.52
C ASN A 291 12.43 14.93 -4.52
N HIS A 292 12.85 14.12 -3.55
CA HIS A 292 13.73 14.53 -2.47
C HIS A 292 15.02 13.72 -2.56
N CYS A 293 16.13 14.39 -2.90
CA CYS A 293 17.38 13.71 -3.24
C CYS A 293 18.50 14.05 -2.25
N ASN A 294 19.37 13.07 -1.98
CA ASN A 294 20.43 13.13 -0.98
C ASN A 294 19.94 13.49 0.43
N VAL A 295 18.84 12.86 0.85
CA VAL A 295 18.33 12.97 2.23
C VAL A 295 19.06 11.98 3.12
N THR A 296 19.47 12.43 4.30
CA THR A 296 20.24 11.59 5.23
C THR A 296 19.30 10.77 6.12
N TYR A 297 19.41 9.45 6.02
CA TYR A 297 18.68 8.49 6.85
C TYR A 297 19.60 7.32 7.23
N ASP A 298 19.63 6.96 8.52
CA ASP A 298 20.50 5.91 9.08
C ASP A 298 21.99 6.03 8.65
N GLY A 299 22.51 7.26 8.69
CA GLY A 299 23.90 7.57 8.31
C GLY A 299 24.22 7.42 6.81
N LYS A 300 23.22 7.19 5.96
CA LYS A 300 23.36 7.03 4.50
C LYS A 300 22.55 8.10 3.78
N GLN A 301 22.89 8.35 2.51
CA GLN A 301 22.12 9.24 1.64
C GLN A 301 21.08 8.43 0.86
N TRP A 302 19.87 8.98 0.74
CA TRP A 302 18.73 8.38 0.06
C TRP A 302 18.08 9.38 -0.90
N ASP A 303 17.51 8.85 -1.98
CA ASP A 303 16.60 9.56 -2.87
C ASP A 303 15.21 8.94 -2.72
N TYR A 304 14.18 9.75 -2.48
CA TYR A 304 12.80 9.28 -2.34
C TYR A 304 11.79 10.16 -3.08
N ILE A 305 10.64 9.57 -3.38
CA ILE A 305 9.48 10.24 -3.97
C ILE A 305 8.48 10.52 -2.83
N GLY A 306 8.22 11.79 -2.56
CA GLY A 306 7.25 12.31 -1.61
C GLY A 306 5.90 12.62 -2.27
N HIS A 307 5.26 13.69 -1.83
CA HIS A 307 3.90 14.11 -2.18
C HIS A 307 2.92 12.93 -2.06
N ILE A 308 2.98 12.30 -0.88
CA ILE A 308 2.27 11.07 -0.60
C ILE A 308 0.75 11.30 -0.64
N SER A 309 0.04 10.41 -1.31
CA SER A 309 -1.43 10.40 -1.32
C SER A 309 -1.99 9.34 -0.38
N ARG A 310 -3.24 9.52 0.05
CA ARG A 310 -3.87 8.65 1.06
C ARG A 310 -3.94 7.18 0.62
N ASP A 311 -4.17 6.93 -0.66
CA ASP A 311 -4.23 5.60 -1.27
C ASP A 311 -2.92 4.81 -1.14
N GLN A 312 -1.78 5.43 -0.85
CA GLN A 312 -0.53 4.71 -0.62
C GLN A 312 -0.56 3.95 0.71
N TYR A 313 -1.21 4.52 1.73
CA TYR A 313 -1.28 3.94 3.08
C TYR A 313 -2.19 2.71 3.16
N GLN A 314 -3.22 2.57 2.33
CA GLN A 314 -4.16 1.44 2.43
C GLN A 314 -3.48 0.09 2.20
N GLY A 315 -2.65 -0.02 1.16
CA GLY A 315 -1.95 -1.25 0.81
C GLY A 315 -0.92 -1.59 1.88
N VAL A 316 -0.15 -0.60 2.32
CA VAL A 316 0.86 -0.76 3.37
C VAL A 316 0.22 -1.17 4.69
N MET A 317 -0.85 -0.50 5.13
CA MET A 317 -1.51 -0.80 6.40
C MET A 317 -2.22 -2.15 6.38
N MET A 318 -2.84 -2.54 5.26
CA MET A 318 -3.38 -3.89 5.08
C MET A 318 -2.26 -4.94 5.15
N GLY A 319 -1.16 -4.72 4.42
CA GLY A 319 0.02 -5.60 4.40
C GLY A 319 0.66 -5.75 5.77
N PHE A 320 0.97 -4.66 6.46
CA PHE A 320 1.52 -4.64 7.82
C PHE A 320 0.61 -5.37 8.81
N THR A 321 -0.69 -5.11 8.77
CA THR A 321 -1.66 -5.77 9.67
C THR A 321 -1.64 -7.29 9.46
N LEU A 322 -1.71 -7.75 8.21
CA LEU A 322 -1.69 -9.17 7.88
C LEU A 322 -0.33 -9.82 8.21
N ALA A 323 0.78 -9.11 7.94
CA ALA A 323 2.13 -9.56 8.26
C ALA A 323 2.32 -9.73 9.77
N TYR A 324 1.81 -8.81 10.59
CA TYR A 324 1.87 -8.91 12.04
C TYR A 324 1.12 -10.13 12.58
N GLU A 325 -0.02 -10.50 11.97
CA GLU A 325 -0.75 -11.72 12.33
C GLU A 325 -0.08 -13.00 11.78
N ALA A 326 0.56 -12.92 10.61
CA ALA A 326 1.24 -14.05 9.97
C ALA A 326 2.53 -14.43 10.70
N LEU A 327 3.22 -13.42 11.23
CA LEU A 327 4.40 -13.57 12.06
C LEU A 327 3.98 -13.86 13.51
N GLY A 328 4.44 -14.99 14.05
CA GLY A 328 4.22 -15.33 15.47
C GLY A 328 5.22 -14.64 16.39
N GLU A 329 5.08 -14.86 17.70
CA GLU A 329 6.00 -14.34 18.73
C GLU A 329 7.47 -14.72 18.50
N SER A 330 7.75 -15.80 17.78
CA SER A 330 9.13 -16.15 17.39
C SER A 330 9.79 -15.18 16.42
N GLU A 331 9.00 -14.34 15.75
CA GLU A 331 9.45 -13.32 14.81
C GLU A 331 9.20 -11.91 15.40
N GLU A 332 9.22 -11.80 16.73
CA GLU A 332 8.97 -10.55 17.44
C GLU A 332 9.84 -9.36 16.98
N PRO A 333 11.12 -9.52 16.60
CA PRO A 333 11.88 -8.40 16.05
C PRO A 333 11.23 -7.74 14.82
N THR A 334 10.71 -8.53 13.88
CA THR A 334 10.00 -8.00 12.70
C THR A 334 8.60 -7.51 13.07
N ARG A 335 7.90 -8.18 13.99
CA ARG A 335 6.62 -7.68 14.51
C ARG A 335 6.76 -6.33 15.19
N LYS A 336 7.88 -6.09 15.87
CA LYS A 336 8.19 -4.81 16.51
C LYS A 336 8.36 -3.70 15.49
N ILE A 337 9.05 -3.94 14.38
CA ILE A 337 9.16 -2.96 13.28
C ILE A 337 7.76 -2.53 12.81
N ILE A 338 6.91 -3.49 12.46
CA ILE A 338 5.52 -3.23 12.04
C ILE A 338 4.76 -2.45 13.12
N ARG A 339 4.89 -2.87 14.38
CA ARG A 339 4.21 -2.24 15.50
C ARG A 339 4.62 -0.79 15.65
N ASP A 340 5.92 -0.50 15.60
CA ASP A 340 6.44 0.85 15.80
C ASP A 340 5.92 1.79 14.71
N ASP A 341 5.99 1.39 13.44
CA ASP A 341 5.50 2.20 12.31
C ASP A 341 3.98 2.46 12.42
N ILE A 342 3.17 1.44 12.75
CA ILE A 342 1.72 1.60 12.95
C ILE A 342 1.41 2.50 14.15
N VAL A 343 2.11 2.30 15.28
CA VAL A 343 1.91 3.06 16.51
C VAL A 343 2.23 4.53 16.28
N GLU A 344 3.36 4.82 15.63
CA GLU A 344 3.77 6.19 15.32
C GLU A 344 2.76 6.88 14.40
N LEU A 345 2.31 6.22 13.33
CA LEU A 345 1.27 6.75 12.45
C LEU A 345 -0.02 7.07 13.22
N VAL A 346 -0.53 6.15 14.04
CA VAL A 346 -1.80 6.39 14.76
C VAL A 346 -1.65 7.45 15.85
N GLN A 347 -0.53 7.47 16.57
CA GLN A 347 -0.23 8.55 17.52
C GLN A 347 -0.16 9.90 16.83
N GLU A 348 0.42 9.96 15.63
CA GLU A 348 0.46 11.17 14.82
C GLU A 348 -0.95 11.62 14.41
N LEU A 349 -1.80 10.70 13.96
CA LEU A 349 -3.18 11.00 13.57
C LEU A 349 -4.06 11.46 14.76
N MET A 350 -3.76 11.00 15.98
CA MET A 350 -4.44 11.44 17.21
C MET A 350 -4.10 12.88 17.62
N LYS A 351 -2.98 13.45 17.13
CA LYS A 351 -2.56 14.80 17.53
C LYS A 351 -3.53 15.85 16.99
N GLU A 352 -3.82 16.82 17.85
CA GLU A 352 -4.45 18.07 17.49
C GLU A 352 -3.43 19.20 17.62
N ARG A 353 -3.23 19.96 16.54
CA ARG A 353 -2.18 20.97 16.47
C ARG A 353 -2.56 22.19 15.66
N GLN A 354 -2.00 23.32 16.05
CA GLN A 354 -2.12 24.59 15.33
C GLN A 354 -1.08 24.61 14.20
N VAL A 355 -1.55 24.61 12.96
CA VAL A 355 -0.73 24.55 11.75
C VAL A 355 -0.93 25.83 10.96
N LYS A 356 0.17 26.43 10.49
CA LYS A 356 0.09 27.57 9.59
C LYS A 356 -0.32 27.08 8.21
N MET A 357 -1.36 27.69 7.64
CA MET A 357 -1.94 27.32 6.37
C MET A 357 -1.91 28.50 5.39
N GLN A 358 -1.54 28.21 4.16
CA GLN A 358 -1.55 29.14 3.04
C GLN A 358 -2.52 28.61 1.97
N VAL A 359 -3.67 29.26 1.83
CA VAL A 359 -4.63 28.93 0.77
C VAL A 359 -4.28 29.73 -0.49
N VAL A 360 -4.25 29.06 -1.64
CA VAL A 360 -4.05 29.69 -2.95
C VAL A 360 -5.28 29.40 -3.79
N TYR A 361 -6.09 30.41 -4.06
CA TYR A 361 -7.30 30.26 -4.88
C TYR A 361 -7.11 30.89 -6.25
N ASN A 362 -7.27 30.11 -7.33
CA ASN A 362 -6.99 30.52 -8.72
C ASN A 362 -5.62 31.23 -8.85
N GLY A 363 -4.58 30.65 -8.25
CA GLY A 363 -3.22 31.21 -8.24
C GLY A 363 -3.02 32.43 -7.33
N THR A 364 -4.07 32.92 -6.65
CA THR A 364 -3.97 34.07 -5.75
C THR A 364 -3.86 33.60 -4.29
N PRO A 365 -2.75 33.90 -3.59
CA PRO A 365 -2.63 33.56 -2.17
C PRO A 365 -3.56 34.42 -1.31
N ILE A 366 -4.32 33.78 -0.44
CA ILE A 366 -5.06 34.42 0.66
C ILE A 366 -4.10 34.60 1.84
N PRO A 367 -4.18 35.66 2.67
CA PRO A 367 -3.29 35.79 3.82
C PRO A 367 -3.24 34.52 4.67
N ALA A 368 -2.03 34.03 4.95
CA ALA A 368 -1.83 32.84 5.76
C ALA A 368 -2.50 33.00 7.13
N PHE A 369 -3.08 31.92 7.63
CA PHE A 369 -3.74 31.86 8.93
C PHE A 369 -3.38 30.56 9.62
N THR A 370 -3.72 30.44 10.90
CA THR A 370 -3.51 29.23 11.66
C THR A 370 -4.80 28.43 11.70
N ALA A 371 -4.71 27.14 11.36
CA ALA A 371 -5.81 26.18 11.45
C ALA A 371 -5.46 25.10 12.48
N THR A 372 -6.45 24.67 13.24
CA THR A 372 -6.36 23.48 14.07
C THR A 372 -6.56 22.25 13.18
N MET A 373 -5.55 21.39 13.09
CA MET A 373 -5.59 20.19 12.25
C MET A 373 -5.48 18.93 13.11
N ARG A 374 -6.19 17.88 12.69
CA ARG A 374 -6.18 16.53 13.28
C ARG A 374 -6.31 15.50 12.16
N PHE A 375 -5.96 14.24 12.45
CA PHE A 375 -5.96 13.17 11.44
C PHE A 375 -5.13 13.55 10.21
N VAL A 376 -4.01 14.22 10.44
CA VAL A 376 -3.07 14.60 9.39
C VAL A 376 -1.67 14.19 9.78
N VAL A 377 -0.89 13.75 8.82
CA VAL A 377 0.57 13.67 8.91
C VAL A 377 1.13 14.92 8.24
N LEU A 378 2.08 15.59 8.91
CA LEU A 378 2.72 16.79 8.36
C LEU A 378 4.01 16.39 7.65
N VAL A 379 4.24 16.98 6.48
CA VAL A 379 5.42 16.74 5.65
C VAL A 379 6.19 18.05 5.61
N THR A 380 7.04 18.28 6.60
CA THR A 380 7.73 19.54 6.83
C THR A 380 8.65 19.91 5.66
N SER A 381 9.26 18.90 5.03
CA SER A 381 10.07 19.01 3.83
C SER A 381 9.32 19.64 2.63
N GLU A 382 7.99 19.52 2.59
CA GLU A 382 7.13 20.03 1.53
C GLU A 382 6.39 21.34 1.87
N MET A 383 6.55 21.83 3.10
CA MET A 383 5.95 23.10 3.52
C MET A 383 6.66 24.30 2.90
N LYS A 384 5.89 25.32 2.51
CA LYS A 384 6.45 26.61 2.04
C LYS A 384 6.35 27.65 3.14
N ASN A 385 7.48 28.24 3.54
CA ASN A 385 7.55 29.25 4.61
C ASN A 385 6.93 28.77 5.94
N GLY A 386 7.15 27.49 6.27
CA GLY A 386 6.60 26.81 7.44
C GLY A 386 5.07 26.70 7.43
N ALA A 387 4.44 26.76 6.25
CA ALA A 387 3.01 26.63 6.07
C ALA A 387 2.66 25.49 5.12
N VAL A 388 1.62 24.74 5.47
CA VAL A 388 0.96 23.83 4.52
C VAL A 388 0.27 24.63 3.43
N GLN A 389 0.29 24.11 2.20
CA GLN A 389 -0.35 24.77 1.06
C GLN A 389 -1.66 24.07 0.72
N PHE A 390 -2.67 24.87 0.42
CA PHE A 390 -3.98 24.39 -0.03
C PHE A 390 -4.37 25.15 -1.31
N GLY A 391 -4.06 24.55 -2.45
CA GLY A 391 -4.38 25.06 -3.78
C GLY A 391 -5.83 24.73 -4.14
N LEU A 392 -6.58 25.72 -4.60
CA LEU A 392 -7.97 25.59 -5.01
C LEU A 392 -8.20 26.25 -6.36
N SER A 393 -8.94 25.57 -7.22
CA SER A 393 -9.35 26.09 -8.52
C SER A 393 -10.88 26.21 -8.59
N GLY A 394 -11.34 27.40 -8.96
CA GLY A 394 -12.75 27.72 -9.14
C GLY A 394 -13.31 27.23 -10.48
N SER A 395 -12.43 26.88 -11.43
CA SER A 395 -12.79 26.42 -12.78
C SER A 395 -12.69 24.91 -12.95
N ASN A 396 -11.80 24.25 -12.19
CA ASN A 396 -11.67 22.81 -12.21
C ASN A 396 -11.31 22.28 -10.83
N TYR A 397 -12.23 21.55 -10.21
CA TYR A 397 -12.08 21.10 -8.83
C TYR A 397 -11.07 19.95 -8.68
N THR A 398 -10.68 19.28 -9.75
CA THR A 398 -9.62 18.26 -9.74
C THR A 398 -8.21 18.86 -9.63
N ASP A 399 -8.06 20.17 -9.85
CA ASP A 399 -6.78 20.89 -9.73
C ASP A 399 -6.51 21.35 -8.28
N ALA A 400 -7.30 20.87 -7.32
CA ALA A 400 -7.02 21.17 -5.93
C ALA A 400 -5.87 20.30 -5.44
N GLU A 401 -4.88 20.95 -4.84
CA GLU A 401 -3.66 20.31 -4.39
C GLU A 401 -3.37 20.66 -2.94
N MET A 402 -2.88 19.68 -2.20
CA MET A 402 -2.48 19.81 -0.80
C MET A 402 -0.99 19.49 -0.74
N TRP A 403 -0.21 20.37 -0.12
CA TRP A 403 1.24 20.20 0.05
C TRP A 403 1.67 20.46 1.49
N GLY A 404 2.65 19.69 1.94
CA GLY A 404 3.16 19.77 3.31
C GLY A 404 2.34 19.01 4.34
N PHE A 405 1.32 18.26 3.90
CA PHE A 405 0.56 17.35 4.74
C PHE A 405 -0.27 16.37 3.91
N GLN A 406 -0.52 15.19 4.47
CA GLN A 406 -1.53 14.26 4.00
C GLN A 406 -2.59 14.10 5.10
N GLU A 407 -3.86 14.13 4.69
CA GLU A 407 -4.99 14.16 5.62
C GLU A 407 -5.87 12.90 5.51
N PHE A 408 -6.52 12.57 6.62
CA PHE A 408 -7.38 11.40 6.82
C PHE A 408 -8.69 11.80 7.53
N THR A 409 -9.10 13.06 7.46
CA THR A 409 -10.28 13.52 8.22
C THR A 409 -11.58 12.87 7.72
N PRO A 410 -12.44 12.33 8.61
CA PRO A 410 -13.77 11.85 8.24
C PRO A 410 -14.69 12.95 7.70
N ASP A 411 -14.48 14.20 8.11
CA ASP A 411 -15.21 15.36 7.61
C ASP A 411 -14.22 16.46 7.22
N LEU A 412 -14.11 16.74 5.92
CA LEU A 412 -13.18 17.77 5.43
C LEU A 412 -13.59 19.17 5.88
N SER A 413 -14.86 19.38 6.24
CA SER A 413 -15.35 20.67 6.73
C SER A 413 -14.66 21.12 8.02
N ASP A 414 -14.09 20.20 8.80
CA ASP A 414 -13.31 20.51 10.01
C ASP A 414 -12.12 21.43 9.71
N ILE A 415 -11.48 21.27 8.56
CA ILE A 415 -10.38 22.14 8.13
C ILE A 415 -10.95 23.38 7.43
N VAL A 416 -11.93 23.17 6.55
CA VAL A 416 -12.40 24.19 5.60
C VAL A 416 -13.13 25.34 6.28
N LYS A 417 -13.90 25.07 7.32
CA LYS A 417 -14.62 26.10 8.10
C LYS A 417 -13.68 27.11 8.77
N GLN A 418 -12.41 26.75 8.95
CA GLN A 418 -11.40 27.61 9.55
C GLN A 418 -10.78 28.60 8.54
N ILE A 419 -10.99 28.38 7.24
CA ILE A 419 -10.59 29.35 6.21
C ILE A 419 -11.42 30.63 6.41
N PRO A 420 -10.78 31.83 6.49
CA PRO A 420 -11.49 33.09 6.69
C PRO A 420 -12.63 33.29 5.70
N GLY A 421 -13.87 33.40 6.21
CA GLY A 421 -15.08 33.59 5.42
C GLY A 421 -15.84 32.31 5.03
N LEU A 422 -15.35 31.12 5.42
CA LEU A 422 -15.98 29.83 5.13
C LEU A 422 -16.60 29.11 6.33
N GLY A 423 -16.74 29.78 7.49
CA GLY A 423 -17.32 29.16 8.70
C GLY A 423 -18.77 28.65 8.55
N TRP A 424 -19.44 28.95 7.43
CA TRP A 424 -20.80 28.51 7.10
C TRP A 424 -20.85 27.22 6.27
N VAL A 425 -19.71 26.73 5.76
CA VAL A 425 -19.63 25.53 4.90
C VAL A 425 -20.28 24.34 5.63
N PRO A 426 -21.17 23.56 4.98
CA PRO A 426 -21.79 22.39 5.60
C PRO A 426 -20.76 21.28 5.86
N SER A 427 -21.19 20.19 6.49
CA SER A 427 -20.38 18.96 6.58
C SER A 427 -19.99 18.46 5.18
N ILE A 428 -18.75 18.00 5.03
CA ILE A 428 -18.20 17.40 3.82
C ILE A 428 -17.70 16.00 4.21
N PRO A 429 -18.62 15.03 4.35
CA PRO A 429 -18.28 13.71 4.85
C PRO A 429 -17.42 12.96 3.83
N ARG A 430 -16.43 12.23 4.33
CA ARG A 430 -15.55 11.38 3.54
C ARG A 430 -15.50 9.97 4.11
N ALA A 431 -16.41 9.16 3.59
CA ALA A 431 -16.57 7.78 4.00
C ALA A 431 -15.25 6.98 3.88
N SER A 432 -14.48 7.13 2.79
CA SER A 432 -13.21 6.41 2.61
C SER A 432 -12.19 6.74 3.71
N SER A 433 -12.10 8.00 4.13
CA SER A 433 -11.23 8.42 5.22
C SER A 433 -11.68 7.90 6.58
N ALA A 434 -13.00 7.88 6.82
CA ALA A 434 -13.56 7.28 8.02
C ALA A 434 -13.20 5.79 8.11
N ILE A 435 -13.32 5.03 7.01
CA ILE A 435 -12.94 3.62 6.94
C ILE A 435 -11.44 3.45 7.22
N MET A 436 -10.59 4.25 6.56
CA MET A 436 -9.13 4.21 6.76
C MET A 436 -8.75 4.48 8.21
N LEU A 437 -9.27 5.56 8.78
CA LEU A 437 -8.98 5.95 10.15
C LEU A 437 -9.42 4.85 11.12
N ALA A 438 -10.64 4.33 10.96
CA ALA A 438 -11.14 3.26 11.81
C ALA A 438 -10.29 1.98 11.69
N SER A 439 -9.88 1.63 10.47
CA SER A 439 -9.00 0.51 10.18
C SER A 439 -7.64 0.66 10.86
N PHE A 440 -7.00 1.83 10.74
CA PHE A 440 -5.68 2.09 11.30
C PHE A 440 -5.68 2.02 12.83
N PHE A 441 -6.70 2.56 13.49
CA PHE A 441 -6.86 2.42 14.93
C PHE A 441 -7.04 0.97 15.36
N ARG A 442 -7.84 0.17 14.65
CA ARG A 442 -7.98 -1.27 14.96
C ARG A 442 -6.67 -2.02 14.73
N SER A 443 -5.90 -1.68 13.71
CA SER A 443 -4.55 -2.22 13.52
C SER A 443 -3.61 -1.83 14.66
N ALA A 444 -3.62 -0.58 15.12
CA ALA A 444 -2.82 -0.13 16.26
C ALA A 444 -3.21 -0.82 17.57
N ILE A 445 -4.50 -1.05 17.80
CA ILE A 445 -5.01 -1.84 18.93
C ILE A 445 -4.49 -3.27 18.85
N LEU A 446 -4.59 -3.92 17.69
CA LEU A 446 -4.09 -5.29 17.47
C LEU A 446 -2.60 -5.40 17.79
N VAL A 447 -1.77 -4.50 17.25
CA VAL A 447 -0.31 -4.62 17.38
C VAL A 447 0.20 -4.26 18.78
N THR A 448 -0.60 -3.60 19.61
CA THR A 448 -0.23 -3.24 20.99
C THR A 448 -0.89 -4.11 22.06
N GLU A 449 -1.90 -4.90 21.71
CA GLU A 449 -2.63 -5.70 22.68
C GLU A 449 -1.78 -6.83 23.27
N GLY A 450 -1.69 -6.86 24.60
CA GLY A 450 -0.94 -7.88 25.33
C GLY A 450 0.59 -7.77 25.19
N VAL A 451 1.11 -6.72 24.56
CA VAL A 451 2.54 -6.52 24.34
C VAL A 451 3.15 -5.71 25.51
N PRO A 452 4.13 -6.26 26.24
CA PRO A 452 4.79 -5.56 27.34
C PRO A 452 5.38 -4.21 26.90
N GLY A 453 5.06 -3.14 27.63
CA GLY A 453 5.53 -1.78 27.35
C GLY A 453 4.62 -0.95 26.44
N TYR A 454 3.58 -1.56 25.84
CA TYR A 454 2.60 -0.86 24.99
C TYR A 454 1.22 -0.76 25.64
N GLU A 455 1.06 -1.12 26.93
CA GLU A 455 -0.22 -1.11 27.62
C GLU A 455 -0.85 0.28 27.64
N GLN A 456 -0.04 1.32 27.84
CA GLN A 456 -0.50 2.71 27.80
C GLN A 456 -1.00 3.08 26.40
N ALA A 457 -0.20 2.82 25.35
CA ALA A 457 -0.59 3.12 23.97
C ALA A 457 -1.87 2.37 23.58
N ASN A 458 -1.99 1.07 23.92
CA ASN A 458 -3.20 0.29 23.69
C ASN A 458 -4.42 0.92 24.38
N GLY A 459 -4.28 1.32 25.65
CA GLY A 459 -5.34 1.97 26.42
C GLY A 459 -5.76 3.32 25.83
N GLU A 460 -4.80 4.13 25.37
CA GLU A 460 -5.05 5.40 24.69
C GLU A 460 -5.77 5.19 23.36
N PHE A 461 -5.35 4.23 22.54
CA PHE A 461 -6.00 3.89 21.28
C PHE A 461 -7.43 3.42 21.48
N LYS A 462 -7.68 2.49 22.42
CA LYS A 462 -9.03 2.02 22.75
C LYS A 462 -9.91 3.17 23.27
N THR A 463 -9.36 4.02 24.13
CA THR A 463 -10.10 5.18 24.67
C THR A 463 -10.48 6.14 23.56
N TYR A 464 -9.54 6.48 22.67
CA TYR A 464 -9.83 7.38 21.56
C TYR A 464 -10.86 6.76 20.59
N TYR A 465 -10.65 5.49 20.24
CA TYR A 465 -11.47 4.77 19.28
C TYR A 465 -12.93 4.57 19.72
N TYR A 466 -13.15 4.18 20.97
CA TYR A 466 -14.50 3.86 21.47
C TYR A 466 -15.17 5.02 22.21
N ASN A 467 -14.39 5.88 22.88
CA ASN A 467 -14.90 6.80 23.90
C ASN A 467 -14.56 8.28 23.67
N HIS A 468 -13.85 8.67 22.60
CA HIS A 468 -13.56 10.08 22.35
C HIS A 468 -14.85 10.89 22.15
N THR A 469 -14.97 12.02 22.84
CA THR A 469 -16.16 12.90 22.80
C THR A 469 -15.87 14.29 22.24
N GLY A 470 -14.64 14.52 21.76
CA GLY A 470 -14.23 15.80 21.16
C GLY A 470 -14.52 15.89 19.67
N THR A 471 -14.15 17.02 19.05
CA THR A 471 -14.20 17.18 17.60
C THR A 471 -13.33 16.11 16.93
N GLY A 472 -13.75 15.60 15.78
CA GLY A 472 -13.21 14.41 15.14
C GLY A 472 -13.92 13.11 15.54
N GLY A 473 -14.57 13.08 16.71
CA GLY A 473 -15.42 11.97 17.15
C GLY A 473 -14.68 10.66 17.37
N ASN A 474 -15.46 9.60 17.55
CA ASN A 474 -14.99 8.22 17.72
C ASN A 474 -15.57 7.31 16.64
N VAL A 475 -15.35 5.99 16.74
CA VAL A 475 -15.81 5.01 15.75
C VAL A 475 -17.31 5.10 15.44
N ASN A 476 -18.17 5.45 16.41
CA ASN A 476 -19.61 5.60 16.14
C ASN A 476 -19.89 6.73 15.14
N ASN A 477 -19.18 7.86 15.27
CA ASN A 477 -19.27 8.98 14.34
C ASN A 477 -18.65 8.64 12.99
N TRP A 478 -17.58 7.84 13.00
CA TRP A 478 -16.94 7.39 11.77
C TRP A 478 -17.86 6.45 11.02
N VAL A 479 -18.53 5.50 11.68
CA VAL A 479 -19.53 4.63 11.06
C VAL A 479 -20.70 5.43 10.48
N ASP A 480 -21.19 6.47 11.17
CA ASP A 480 -22.20 7.39 10.60
C ASP A 480 -21.71 8.02 9.28
N THR A 481 -20.42 8.37 9.22
CA THR A 481 -19.77 8.91 8.01
C THR A 481 -19.57 7.82 6.95
N MET A 482 -19.21 6.60 7.33
CA MET A 482 -19.09 5.46 6.40
C MET A 482 -20.44 5.16 5.74
N ALA A 483 -21.55 5.31 6.46
CA ALA A 483 -22.89 5.11 5.95
C ALA A 483 -23.29 6.15 4.87
N THR A 484 -22.52 7.22 4.68
CA THR A 484 -22.70 8.17 3.56
C THR A 484 -21.96 7.74 2.30
N TYR A 485 -21.31 6.58 2.27
CA TYR A 485 -20.64 6.06 1.08
C TYR A 485 -21.59 6.02 -0.12
N GLY A 486 -21.12 6.46 -1.28
CA GLY A 486 -21.92 6.55 -2.49
C GLY A 486 -21.05 6.65 -3.74
N GLU A 487 -21.70 6.45 -4.90
CA GLU A 487 -21.05 6.51 -6.20
C GLU A 487 -20.80 7.97 -6.60
N THR A 488 -19.53 8.35 -6.71
CA THR A 488 -19.12 9.64 -7.28
C THR A 488 -18.57 9.49 -8.70
N ASN A 489 -18.46 8.25 -9.20
CA ASN A 489 -17.84 7.93 -10.47
C ASN A 489 -18.74 8.28 -11.66
N LYS A 490 -18.24 9.14 -12.56
CA LYS A 490 -18.83 9.36 -13.87
C LYS A 490 -18.11 8.48 -14.87
N CYS A 491 -18.82 7.50 -15.44
CA CYS A 491 -18.27 6.65 -16.49
C CYS A 491 -16.92 6.00 -16.11
N GLY A 492 -16.80 5.40 -14.94
CA GLY A 492 -15.58 4.64 -14.58
C GLY A 492 -14.35 5.47 -14.16
N GLU A 493 -14.29 6.78 -14.46
CA GLU A 493 -13.15 7.69 -14.22
C GLU A 493 -12.59 7.64 -12.78
N SER A 494 -13.44 7.50 -11.76
CA SER A 494 -13.01 7.48 -10.35
C SER A 494 -13.08 6.10 -9.69
N TYR A 495 -13.09 5.01 -10.48
CA TYR A 495 -13.26 3.66 -9.94
C TYR A 495 -12.12 3.25 -9.00
N PHE A 496 -10.91 3.75 -9.23
CA PHE A 496 -9.75 3.52 -8.36
C PHE A 496 -10.01 3.99 -6.91
N GLY A 497 -10.86 5.01 -6.72
CA GLY A 497 -11.24 5.53 -5.40
C GLY A 497 -11.97 4.49 -4.53
N HIS A 498 -12.52 3.44 -5.12
CA HIS A 498 -13.10 2.33 -4.39
C HIS A 498 -12.04 1.45 -3.71
N ASN A 499 -10.86 1.31 -4.33
CA ASN A 499 -9.76 0.55 -3.75
C ASN A 499 -9.42 1.11 -2.36
N ILE A 500 -9.31 2.45 -2.28
CA ILE A 500 -9.07 3.27 -1.06
C ILE A 500 -9.96 2.87 0.12
N SER A 501 -11.14 2.32 -0.16
CA SER A 501 -12.11 1.93 0.86
C SER A 501 -12.16 0.43 1.09
N MET A 502 -11.95 -0.39 0.05
CA MET A 502 -12.07 -1.85 0.13
C MET A 502 -10.93 -2.48 0.94
N GLU A 503 -9.68 -2.08 0.71
CA GLU A 503 -8.54 -2.66 1.45
C GLU A 503 -8.61 -2.34 2.95
N PRO A 504 -8.86 -1.09 3.39
CA PRO A 504 -9.00 -0.80 4.82
C PRO A 504 -10.28 -1.41 5.42
N MET A 505 -11.36 -1.54 4.64
CA MET A 505 -12.60 -2.23 5.08
C MET A 505 -12.36 -3.70 5.38
N TYR A 506 -11.44 -4.37 4.67
CA TYR A 506 -11.06 -5.75 4.97
C TYR A 506 -10.49 -5.88 6.38
N ALA A 507 -9.49 -5.07 6.73
CA ALA A 507 -8.90 -5.07 8.05
C ALA A 507 -9.91 -4.66 9.13
N LEU A 508 -10.69 -3.59 8.89
CA LEU A 508 -11.70 -3.12 9.84
C LEU A 508 -12.76 -4.18 10.14
N SER A 509 -13.34 -4.81 9.12
CA SER A 509 -14.41 -5.82 9.28
C SER A 509 -13.93 -7.11 9.95
N ARG A 510 -12.63 -7.40 9.87
CA ARG A 510 -12.01 -8.56 10.52
C ARG A 510 -11.59 -8.30 11.96
N LEU A 511 -11.18 -7.06 12.25
CA LEU A 511 -10.55 -6.71 13.51
C LEU A 511 -11.49 -6.04 14.51
N GLU A 512 -12.60 -5.45 14.10
CA GLU A 512 -13.58 -4.92 15.06
C GLU A 512 -14.14 -6.05 15.93
N ASP A 513 -14.07 -5.87 17.24
CA ASP A 513 -14.43 -6.86 18.26
C ASP A 513 -15.68 -6.47 19.07
N ASP A 514 -16.21 -5.25 18.90
CA ASP A 514 -17.53 -4.86 19.38
C ASP A 514 -18.62 -5.27 18.36
N ASP A 515 -19.45 -6.24 18.74
CA ASP A 515 -20.51 -6.80 17.90
C ASP A 515 -21.52 -5.75 17.40
N LEU A 516 -21.79 -4.70 18.18
CA LEU A 516 -22.73 -3.65 17.78
C LEU A 516 -22.09 -2.76 16.72
N ILE A 517 -20.84 -2.35 16.91
CA ILE A 517 -20.11 -1.52 15.94
C ILE A 517 -19.89 -2.32 14.64
N LEU A 518 -19.43 -3.57 14.73
CA LEU A 518 -19.25 -4.45 13.57
C LEU A 518 -20.57 -4.67 12.82
N GLY A 519 -21.67 -4.89 13.56
CA GLY A 519 -23.01 -5.00 12.97
C GLY A 519 -23.42 -3.76 12.18
N ARG A 520 -23.07 -2.56 12.66
CA ARG A 520 -23.31 -1.30 11.94
C ARG A 520 -22.37 -1.13 10.74
N ILE A 521 -21.08 -1.41 10.88
CA ILE A 521 -20.11 -1.40 9.76
C ILE A 521 -20.64 -2.27 8.61
N HIS A 522 -21.09 -3.49 8.92
CA HIS A 522 -21.64 -4.39 7.91
C HIS A 522 -22.97 -3.89 7.34
N SER A 523 -23.95 -3.53 8.18
CA SER A 523 -25.30 -3.23 7.70
C SER A 523 -25.47 -1.84 7.09
N GLU A 524 -24.82 -0.82 7.65
CA GLU A 524 -24.99 0.59 7.27
C GLU A 524 -24.01 1.03 6.18
N ALA A 525 -22.80 0.46 6.15
CA ALA A 525 -21.74 0.83 5.21
C ALA A 525 -21.41 -0.28 4.21
N PHE A 526 -20.85 -1.41 4.66
CA PHE A 526 -20.27 -2.38 3.73
C PHE A 526 -21.34 -3.07 2.87
N THR A 527 -22.32 -3.74 3.49
CA THR A 527 -23.44 -4.39 2.79
C THR A 527 -24.46 -3.38 2.28
N GLY A 528 -24.74 -2.34 3.07
CA GLY A 528 -25.80 -1.37 2.78
C GLY A 528 -25.47 -0.36 1.68
N LYS A 529 -24.18 -0.05 1.46
CA LYS A 529 -23.75 1.02 0.54
C LYS A 529 -22.68 0.57 -0.45
N MET A 530 -21.61 -0.04 0.03
CA MET A 530 -20.44 -0.36 -0.80
C MET A 530 -20.70 -1.57 -1.71
N TRP A 531 -21.10 -2.71 -1.15
CA TRP A 531 -21.25 -3.97 -1.90
C TRP A 531 -22.19 -3.88 -3.12
N PRO A 532 -23.34 -3.18 -3.06
CA PRO A 532 -24.21 -3.01 -4.24
C PRO A 532 -23.53 -2.36 -5.45
N LEU A 533 -22.47 -1.58 -5.24
CA LEU A 533 -21.68 -0.95 -6.32
C LEU A 533 -20.72 -1.96 -6.98
N PHE A 534 -20.35 -3.03 -6.27
CA PHE A 534 -19.30 -3.98 -6.70
C PHE A 534 -19.83 -5.36 -7.08
N GLU A 535 -21.04 -5.73 -6.64
CA GLU A 535 -21.56 -7.09 -6.82
C GLU A 535 -21.62 -7.54 -8.29
N LYS A 536 -21.61 -6.60 -9.25
CA LYS A 536 -21.66 -6.85 -10.71
C LYS A 536 -20.40 -6.47 -11.46
N THR A 537 -19.34 -6.03 -10.78
CA THR A 537 -18.11 -5.53 -11.44
C THR A 537 -17.13 -6.65 -11.80
N LYS A 538 -17.44 -7.90 -11.43
CA LYS A 538 -16.57 -9.07 -11.62
C LYS A 538 -15.17 -8.86 -11.00
N ASN A 539 -15.11 -8.10 -9.90
CA ASN A 539 -13.89 -7.85 -9.16
C ASN A 539 -13.70 -8.97 -8.13
N SER A 540 -12.84 -9.96 -8.45
CA SER A 540 -12.62 -11.12 -7.58
C SER A 540 -12.05 -10.71 -6.23
N PHE A 541 -11.11 -9.76 -6.20
CA PHE A 541 -10.51 -9.28 -4.97
C PHE A 541 -11.55 -8.67 -4.02
N PHE A 542 -12.39 -7.75 -4.51
CA PHE A 542 -13.45 -7.14 -3.71
C PHE A 542 -14.51 -8.16 -3.25
N SER A 543 -14.78 -9.17 -4.09
CA SER A 543 -15.70 -10.25 -3.76
C SER A 543 -15.17 -11.12 -2.62
N TYR A 544 -13.86 -11.42 -2.60
CA TYR A 544 -13.24 -12.18 -1.50
C TYR A 544 -13.15 -11.38 -0.21
N ILE A 545 -12.87 -10.07 -0.27
CA ILE A 545 -12.95 -9.19 0.91
C ILE A 545 -14.35 -9.28 1.51
N TYR A 546 -15.39 -9.02 0.71
CA TYR A 546 -16.76 -9.00 1.21
C TYR A 546 -17.21 -10.37 1.76
N ALA A 547 -17.05 -11.43 0.97
CA ALA A 547 -17.45 -12.77 1.38
C ALA A 547 -16.63 -13.28 2.59
N GLY A 548 -15.36 -12.85 2.69
CA GLY A 548 -14.43 -13.26 3.74
C GLY A 548 -14.71 -12.62 5.11
N THR A 549 -15.39 -11.47 5.15
CA THR A 549 -15.64 -10.74 6.40
C THR A 549 -17.10 -10.57 6.77
N VAL A 550 -18.04 -10.76 5.82
CA VAL A 550 -19.49 -10.61 6.07
C VAL A 550 -20.14 -12.00 6.21
N PRO A 551 -20.56 -12.43 7.42
CA PRO A 551 -21.11 -13.77 7.63
C PRO A 551 -22.41 -14.08 6.86
N SER A 552 -23.15 -13.04 6.47
CA SER A 552 -24.41 -13.15 5.70
C SER A 552 -24.19 -13.12 4.18
N ALA A 553 -22.95 -13.03 3.70
CA ALA A 553 -22.65 -13.01 2.28
C ALA A 553 -23.14 -14.29 1.58
N ASN A 554 -23.68 -14.13 0.37
CA ASN A 554 -24.16 -15.26 -0.41
C ASN A 554 -22.97 -16.15 -0.82
N ALA A 555 -23.07 -17.45 -0.57
CA ALA A 555 -22.05 -18.44 -0.91
C ALA A 555 -21.70 -18.50 -2.41
N SER A 556 -22.55 -17.96 -3.30
CA SER A 556 -22.24 -17.86 -4.73
C SER A 556 -21.17 -16.80 -5.05
N ILE A 557 -20.98 -15.80 -4.19
CA ILE A 557 -20.03 -14.69 -4.42
C ILE A 557 -18.60 -15.21 -4.64
N PRO A 558 -18.01 -16.01 -3.72
CA PRO A 558 -16.68 -16.56 -3.95
C PRO A 558 -16.62 -17.50 -5.15
N THR A 559 -17.67 -18.25 -5.45
CA THR A 559 -17.72 -19.13 -6.64
C THR A 559 -17.61 -18.33 -7.94
N LEU A 560 -18.39 -17.26 -8.10
CA LEU A 560 -18.33 -16.39 -9.28
C LEU A 560 -17.00 -15.63 -9.37
N ALA A 561 -16.43 -15.25 -8.22
CA ALA A 561 -15.11 -14.64 -8.15
C ALA A 561 -14.00 -15.61 -8.60
N ASN A 562 -14.08 -16.89 -8.22
CA ASN A 562 -13.16 -17.93 -8.67
C ASN A 562 -13.22 -18.14 -10.19
N GLU A 563 -14.42 -18.12 -10.78
CA GLU A 563 -14.60 -18.22 -12.25
C GLU A 563 -13.88 -17.07 -12.99
N GLN A 564 -13.88 -15.87 -12.41
CA GLN A 564 -13.18 -14.71 -12.97
C GLN A 564 -11.67 -14.74 -12.68
N LEU A 565 -11.25 -15.20 -11.51
CA LEU A 565 -9.83 -15.35 -11.18
C LEU A 565 -9.16 -16.43 -12.04
N ALA A 566 -9.87 -17.52 -12.38
CA ALA A 566 -9.35 -18.58 -13.22
C ALA A 566 -8.98 -18.09 -14.63
N GLN A 567 -9.65 -17.04 -15.12
CA GLN A 567 -9.45 -16.42 -16.42
C GLN A 567 -8.21 -15.51 -16.48
N PHE A 568 -7.59 -15.22 -15.34
CA PHE A 568 -6.41 -14.37 -15.27
C PHE A 568 -5.23 -15.02 -16.02
N PRO A 569 -4.59 -14.35 -17.00
CA PRO A 569 -3.55 -14.98 -17.82
C PRO A 569 -2.31 -15.38 -16.98
N PRO A 570 -1.50 -16.36 -17.41
CA PRO A 570 -0.18 -16.60 -16.82
C PRO A 570 0.80 -15.48 -17.19
N PRO A 571 1.90 -15.28 -16.44
CA PRO A 571 2.96 -14.35 -16.83
C PRO A 571 3.72 -14.83 -18.08
N PRO A 572 4.32 -13.93 -18.89
CA PRO A 572 4.26 -12.47 -18.78
C PRO A 572 2.88 -11.88 -19.02
N ARG A 573 2.47 -10.94 -18.18
CA ARG A 573 1.23 -10.18 -18.39
C ARG A 573 1.49 -8.97 -19.29
N VAL A 574 1.61 -9.25 -20.58
CA VAL A 574 1.90 -8.24 -21.63
C VAL A 574 0.68 -7.35 -21.85
N ARG A 575 0.89 -6.02 -21.93
CA ARG A 575 -0.16 -5.05 -22.28
C ARG A 575 -0.47 -5.07 -23.77
N VAL A 576 -1.14 -6.12 -24.25
CA VAL A 576 -1.60 -6.19 -25.65
C VAL A 576 -2.74 -5.22 -25.90
N ALA A 577 -2.87 -4.73 -27.14
CA ALA A 577 -3.99 -3.88 -27.52
C ALA A 577 -5.32 -4.64 -27.41
N VAL A 578 -6.35 -3.96 -26.94
CA VAL A 578 -7.71 -4.48 -26.78
C VAL A 578 -8.68 -3.62 -27.58
N ASP A 579 -9.53 -4.24 -28.38
CA ASP A 579 -10.68 -3.60 -29.02
C ASP A 579 -11.89 -4.55 -28.97
N LEU A 580 -12.83 -4.22 -28.11
CA LEU A 580 -14.06 -4.97 -27.86
C LEU A 580 -15.29 -4.25 -28.44
N THR A 581 -15.11 -3.17 -29.20
CA THR A 581 -16.22 -2.32 -29.68
C THR A 581 -17.23 -3.05 -30.56
N ASN A 582 -16.79 -4.11 -31.24
CA ASN A 582 -17.63 -4.96 -32.09
C ASN A 582 -18.00 -6.30 -31.45
N ASN A 583 -17.64 -6.53 -30.18
CA ASN A 583 -17.92 -7.78 -29.49
C ASN A 583 -19.37 -7.77 -28.94
N PRO A 584 -20.28 -8.63 -29.43
CA PRO A 584 -21.68 -8.62 -29.01
C PRO A 584 -21.88 -8.97 -27.52
N LYS A 585 -20.86 -9.53 -26.86
CA LYS A 585 -20.84 -9.79 -25.40
C LYS A 585 -20.82 -8.50 -24.58
N TYR A 586 -20.31 -7.41 -25.15
CA TYR A 586 -20.07 -6.14 -24.46
C TYR A 586 -20.72 -4.97 -25.22
N PRO A 587 -22.06 -4.88 -25.20
CA PRO A 587 -22.75 -3.80 -25.91
C PRO A 587 -22.27 -2.42 -25.41
N PRO A 588 -22.05 -1.44 -26.30
CA PRO A 588 -21.53 -0.14 -25.91
C PRO A 588 -22.54 0.65 -25.07
N SER A 589 -22.03 1.43 -24.12
CA SER A 589 -22.83 2.35 -23.31
C SER A 589 -23.34 3.51 -24.14
N ALA A 590 -24.61 3.87 -23.95
CA ALA A 590 -25.21 5.05 -24.57
C ALA A 590 -24.72 6.37 -23.95
N THR A 591 -24.14 6.33 -22.75
CA THR A 591 -23.79 7.53 -21.96
C THR A 591 -22.30 7.65 -21.65
N CYS A 592 -21.55 6.56 -21.77
CA CYS A 592 -20.11 6.50 -21.49
C CYS A 592 -19.35 6.05 -22.74
N PRO A 593 -18.89 6.99 -23.58
CA PRO A 593 -18.12 6.67 -24.79
C PRO A 593 -16.91 5.79 -24.49
N GLY A 594 -16.65 4.81 -25.36
CA GLY A 594 -15.52 3.88 -25.19
C GLY A 594 -15.71 2.82 -24.10
N GLN A 595 -16.89 2.72 -23.49
CA GLN A 595 -17.22 1.71 -22.48
C GLN A 595 -18.43 0.87 -22.87
N CYS A 596 -18.49 -0.36 -22.36
CA CYS A 596 -19.70 -1.18 -22.45
C CYS A 596 -20.80 -0.67 -21.50
N ASP A 597 -22.02 -1.14 -21.67
CA ASP A 597 -23.10 -0.93 -20.72
C ASP A 597 -22.66 -1.38 -19.31
N HIS A 598 -22.84 -0.51 -18.32
CA HIS A 598 -22.31 -0.74 -16.97
C HIS A 598 -22.96 -1.92 -16.24
N SER A 599 -24.09 -2.43 -16.73
CA SER A 599 -24.66 -3.71 -16.27
C SER A 599 -23.87 -4.93 -16.76
N THR A 600 -22.95 -4.75 -17.71
CA THR A 600 -22.19 -5.80 -18.39
C THR A 600 -20.69 -5.61 -18.20
N ALA A 601 -20.19 -5.81 -16.97
CA ALA A 601 -18.76 -5.82 -16.71
C ALA A 601 -18.02 -6.82 -17.62
N ILE A 602 -16.86 -6.41 -18.11
CA ILE A 602 -16.01 -7.22 -18.99
C ILE A 602 -15.39 -8.35 -18.19
N ASP A 603 -15.36 -9.56 -18.76
CA ASP A 603 -14.69 -10.71 -18.14
C ASP A 603 -13.18 -10.49 -18.06
N ILE A 604 -12.54 -11.01 -17.01
CA ILE A 604 -11.12 -10.77 -16.76
C ILE A 604 -10.22 -11.19 -17.92
N ALA A 605 -10.54 -12.29 -18.62
CA ALA A 605 -9.77 -12.73 -19.80
C ALA A 605 -9.81 -11.73 -20.97
N ASP A 606 -10.84 -10.89 -21.05
CA ASP A 606 -11.04 -9.95 -22.16
C ASP A 606 -10.58 -8.52 -21.81
N ARG A 607 -10.24 -8.24 -20.54
CA ARG A 607 -9.83 -6.89 -20.11
C ARG A 607 -8.42 -6.57 -20.56
N ALA A 608 -8.19 -5.28 -20.79
CA ALA A 608 -6.83 -4.75 -20.81
C ALA A 608 -6.18 -5.00 -19.45
N VAL A 609 -4.94 -5.49 -19.48
CA VAL A 609 -4.15 -5.68 -18.27
C VAL A 609 -3.63 -4.33 -17.79
N GLY A 610 -3.65 -4.09 -16.49
CA GLY A 610 -3.05 -2.90 -15.85
C GLY A 610 -2.05 -3.30 -14.78
N ASP A 611 -1.48 -2.35 -14.06
CA ASP A 611 -0.63 -2.56 -12.88
C ASP A 611 -1.32 -3.39 -11.78
N PHE A 612 -2.56 -3.03 -11.49
CA PHE A 612 -3.44 -3.68 -10.54
C PHE A 612 -4.88 -3.68 -11.08
N ILE A 613 -5.33 -4.76 -11.72
CA ILE A 613 -6.59 -4.74 -12.47
C ILE A 613 -7.83 -4.43 -11.60
N TRP A 614 -7.76 -4.69 -10.30
CA TRP A 614 -8.88 -4.49 -9.37
C TRP A 614 -9.16 -3.03 -9.03
N GLN A 615 -8.22 -2.11 -9.30
CA GLN A 615 -8.47 -0.66 -9.21
C GLN A 615 -9.00 -0.06 -10.51
N ARG A 616 -8.98 -0.83 -11.61
CA ARG A 616 -9.37 -0.35 -12.94
C ARG A 616 -10.85 -0.64 -13.18
N HIS A 617 -11.57 0.29 -13.80
CA HIS A 617 -12.99 0.10 -14.09
C HIS A 617 -13.20 -1.07 -15.06
N PRO A 618 -14.24 -1.89 -14.88
CA PRO A 618 -14.39 -3.14 -15.63
C PRO A 618 -15.09 -2.99 -16.99
N TRP A 619 -15.22 -1.77 -17.52
CA TRP A 619 -16.09 -1.48 -18.68
C TRP A 619 -15.36 -0.95 -19.92
N GLY A 620 -14.04 -0.73 -19.86
CA GLY A 620 -13.27 -0.16 -20.98
C GLY A 620 -13.24 -1.09 -22.20
N LEU A 621 -13.71 -0.61 -23.34
CA LEU A 621 -13.75 -1.39 -24.59
C LEU A 621 -12.46 -1.32 -25.39
N VAL A 622 -11.62 -0.32 -25.16
CA VAL A 622 -10.43 -0.04 -25.97
C VAL A 622 -9.23 0.25 -25.09
N ASP A 623 -8.10 -0.40 -25.37
CA ASP A 623 -6.77 -0.06 -24.86
C ASP A 623 -5.77 -0.18 -26.00
N ASN A 624 -4.90 0.82 -26.17
CA ASN A 624 -3.93 0.84 -27.28
C ASN A 624 -2.80 -0.20 -27.11
N GLY A 625 -2.65 -0.76 -25.92
CA GLY A 625 -1.56 -1.64 -25.58
C GLY A 625 -0.21 -0.91 -25.43
N ASN A 626 0.73 -1.61 -24.83
CA ASN A 626 2.16 -1.43 -25.00
C ASN A 626 2.78 -2.83 -25.05
N PRO A 627 3.07 -3.39 -26.24
CA PRO A 627 3.58 -4.74 -26.35
C PRO A 627 4.99 -4.90 -25.80
N ALA A 628 5.67 -3.81 -25.44
CA ALA A 628 6.96 -3.84 -24.75
C ALA A 628 6.83 -3.82 -23.22
N ALA A 629 5.62 -3.64 -22.66
CA ALA A 629 5.41 -3.55 -21.22
C ALA A 629 4.74 -4.81 -20.65
N THR A 630 5.19 -5.20 -19.46
CA THR A 630 4.56 -6.25 -18.65
C THR A 630 4.16 -5.71 -17.29
N GLN A 631 3.06 -6.24 -16.77
CA GLN A 631 2.51 -5.85 -15.48
C GLN A 631 2.99 -6.77 -14.34
N PRO A 632 3.08 -6.28 -13.09
CA PRO A 632 3.77 -6.96 -11.99
C PRO A 632 3.11 -8.24 -11.48
N GLY A 633 1.78 -8.40 -11.63
CA GLY A 633 1.07 -9.60 -11.17
C GLY A 633 0.58 -9.58 -9.73
N VAL A 634 0.83 -8.50 -8.97
CA VAL A 634 0.46 -8.40 -7.55
C VAL A 634 -1.05 -8.49 -7.31
N ASP A 635 -1.87 -8.01 -8.24
CA ASP A 635 -3.33 -8.19 -8.26
C ASP A 635 -3.76 -9.65 -8.33
N TYR A 636 -3.06 -10.50 -9.08
CA TYR A 636 -3.31 -11.94 -9.07
C TYR A 636 -2.90 -12.55 -7.73
N LEU A 637 -1.67 -12.27 -7.28
CA LEU A 637 -1.11 -12.82 -6.04
C LEU A 637 -2.02 -12.53 -4.84
N LEU A 638 -2.42 -11.27 -4.67
CA LEU A 638 -3.26 -10.86 -3.56
C LEU A 638 -4.65 -11.50 -3.60
N ALA A 639 -5.32 -11.50 -4.76
CA ALA A 639 -6.64 -12.12 -4.89
C ALA A 639 -6.59 -13.65 -4.71
N TYR A 640 -5.56 -14.31 -5.26
CA TYR A 640 -5.36 -15.75 -5.13
C TYR A 640 -5.14 -16.16 -3.67
N TRP A 641 -4.18 -15.55 -2.99
CA TRP A 641 -3.87 -15.89 -1.60
C TRP A 641 -4.99 -15.52 -0.64
N MET A 642 -5.75 -14.46 -0.92
CA MET A 642 -6.96 -14.14 -0.16
C MET A 642 -8.04 -15.22 -0.31
N ALA A 643 -8.29 -15.70 -1.53
CA ALA A 643 -9.25 -16.78 -1.78
C ALA A 643 -8.84 -18.08 -1.08
N ARG A 644 -7.54 -18.41 -1.11
CA ARG A 644 -6.97 -19.57 -0.42
C ARG A 644 -7.09 -19.44 1.10
N PHE A 645 -6.73 -18.28 1.66
CA PHE A 645 -6.80 -18.01 3.10
C PHE A 645 -8.23 -18.15 3.65
N HIS A 646 -9.21 -17.60 2.94
CA HIS A 646 -10.63 -17.72 3.30
C HIS A 646 -11.26 -19.08 2.91
N LYS A 647 -10.48 -20.01 2.33
CA LYS A 647 -10.94 -21.34 1.91
C LYS A 647 -12.03 -21.30 0.83
N PHE A 648 -12.07 -20.23 0.06
CA PHE A 648 -12.93 -20.10 -1.13
C PHE A 648 -12.37 -20.85 -2.33
N LEU A 649 -11.04 -20.99 -2.37
CA LEU A 649 -10.33 -21.73 -3.40
C LEU A 649 -9.54 -22.86 -2.74
N PRO A 650 -9.71 -24.13 -3.17
CA PRO A 650 -8.90 -25.24 -2.67
C PRO A 650 -7.48 -25.20 -3.25
N GLU A 651 -6.58 -25.97 -2.64
CA GLU A 651 -5.26 -26.28 -3.20
C GLU A 651 -5.42 -27.18 -4.44
N ASP A 652 -4.90 -26.74 -5.59
CA ASP A 652 -4.95 -27.46 -6.86
C ASP A 652 -3.61 -28.10 -7.27
N ALA A 653 -2.56 -27.91 -6.47
CA ALA A 653 -1.23 -28.51 -6.63
C ALA A 653 -0.74 -29.23 -5.36
N SER A 654 -1.64 -29.88 -4.61
CA SER A 654 -1.32 -30.59 -3.37
C SER A 654 -0.17 -31.58 -3.55
N GLY A 655 0.77 -31.60 -2.61
CA GLY A 655 1.93 -32.50 -2.63
C GLY A 655 3.05 -32.07 -3.57
N LYS A 656 2.96 -30.89 -4.18
CA LYS A 656 4.05 -30.27 -4.93
C LYS A 656 4.55 -29.03 -4.22
N CYS A 657 5.86 -28.91 -4.08
CA CYS A 657 6.50 -27.73 -3.50
C CYS A 657 7.81 -27.39 -4.23
N LEU A 658 8.22 -26.15 -4.06
CA LEU A 658 9.49 -25.64 -4.51
C LEU A 658 10.61 -26.09 -3.57
N ALA A 659 11.65 -26.66 -4.16
CA ALA A 659 12.76 -27.27 -3.47
C ALA A 659 14.08 -27.04 -4.19
N TRP A 660 15.18 -27.04 -3.45
CA TRP A 660 16.53 -26.96 -3.98
C TRP A 660 16.97 -28.29 -4.61
N HIS A 661 17.27 -28.25 -5.91
CA HIS A 661 17.79 -29.37 -6.69
C HIS A 661 19.33 -29.40 -6.71
#